data_AF-D8TN23-F1
#
_entry.id   AF-D8TN23-F1
#
_cell.length_a   1.000
_cell.length_b   1.000
_cell.length_c   1.000
_cell.angle_alpha   90.00
_cell.angle_beta   90.00
_cell.angle_gamma   90.00
#
_symmetry.space_group_name_H-M   'P 1'
#
loop_
_entity.id
_entity.type
_entity.pdbx_description
1 polymer ?
#
loop_
_entity_poly.entity_id
_entity_poly.type
_entity_poly.pdbx_seq_one_letter_code
_entity_poly.pdbx_strand_id
1 'polypeptide(L)'
;MLRRSFILCFLSVTTLSVLCLGIDDGQGWKKVKGLKGAMYVELTDNRACVKLMTSSGPQGCEAPNEELVTAPLVHRKDLWIPYKGKRVVVVPAAEVSTLLSLLLSDSELHSRVAGVLVDPTAGRPAHYSTAAKFPSAEYALYDNRSYPWNPFGAGFNRQFFGFPMYMLTSSMANEAARRASYNADNEFKGGRHVARFEVPMSAKGNSVQCITEQTCLPVGSYGVWTALPALPDPSYNTTSPRPITLLVAQMDSNALFHELSRGAGTSVSGLISALVALTLLATANDTASYSRQLAFVALPGEAFDYMGSKRLLYEMNLNSTFVQGLRLDLIDQVVEVGQIGAAWNPATNTSTFYLHTQKGDKYGNTTALVEAATAAAAAPSTNTSSNSSEPSRIRVQQASPDTPGIPPSSLMAFLRVKSSLSGLLVADFDTAFKNPYYQSEFDDGTNTIGAMLEVCVCAAAIVDASLLLARTLHSLAIGNTAASTNITTSNTTLFTDRALAINLVYCLMTQSPGLQCPLASELMTPDIMLFSDGSLSAAVGAYPGVLGWLAAANPKDPYLKPNLPRFLFNYLGLITAVPPSNTSNTSSWDGALCDPGVNRCPLPYACIGWRYGSKDPAGMGRCRNTTTSFVPAYSTRLSYGKVGQWWRWSVSSASASWEAAYQWPPDPLWAESNWPEKTPKLTIFQEEADTTQVITLVVGLLLTATTAAVSWTGVKMFERHLKIH
;
A
#
# COMPACT_ATOMS: atom_id res chain seq x y z
N MET A 1 73.75 0.06 -34.37
CA MET A 1 73.24 -0.39 -33.05
C MET A 1 71.76 -0.08 -32.81
N LEU A 2 71.17 1.01 -33.34
CA LEU A 2 69.72 1.31 -33.20
C LEU A 2 68.76 0.21 -33.71
N ARG A 3 69.16 -0.60 -34.69
CA ARG A 3 68.31 -1.68 -35.24
C ARG A 3 68.14 -2.89 -34.29
N ARG A 4 69.06 -3.12 -33.34
CA ARG A 4 68.97 -4.25 -32.38
C ARG A 4 68.14 -3.91 -31.15
N SER A 5 68.18 -2.65 -30.68
CA SER A 5 67.35 -2.20 -29.54
C SER A 5 65.87 -2.08 -29.89
N PHE A 6 65.53 -1.70 -31.13
CA PHE A 6 64.14 -1.68 -31.60
C PHE A 6 63.55 -3.08 -31.70
N ILE A 7 64.34 -4.07 -32.15
CA ILE A 7 63.90 -5.47 -32.29
C ILE A 7 63.67 -6.11 -30.91
N LEU A 8 64.53 -5.83 -29.91
CA LEU A 8 64.34 -6.31 -28.54
C LEU A 8 63.12 -5.68 -27.85
N CYS A 9 62.84 -4.40 -28.08
CA CYS A 9 61.66 -3.73 -27.55
C CYS A 9 60.36 -4.23 -28.24
N PHE A 10 60.41 -4.51 -29.55
CA PHE A 10 59.30 -5.12 -30.28
C PHE A 10 59.03 -6.57 -29.84
N LEU A 11 60.09 -7.35 -29.58
CA LEU A 11 59.99 -8.74 -29.11
C LEU A 11 59.49 -8.83 -27.66
N SER A 12 59.87 -7.90 -26.78
CA SER A 12 59.34 -7.87 -25.39
C SER A 12 57.89 -7.42 -25.32
N VAL A 13 57.45 -6.51 -26.19
CA VAL A 13 56.05 -6.08 -26.27
C VAL A 13 55.17 -7.16 -26.92
N THR A 14 55.66 -7.84 -27.97
CA THR A 14 54.91 -8.92 -28.63
C THR A 14 54.82 -10.20 -27.80
N THR A 15 55.85 -10.57 -27.03
CA THR A 15 55.77 -11.71 -26.11
C THR A 15 54.81 -11.47 -24.95
N LEU A 16 54.68 -10.24 -24.45
CA LEU A 16 53.65 -9.87 -23.46
C LEU A 16 52.24 -9.86 -24.07
N SER A 17 52.11 -9.51 -25.35
CA SER A 17 50.83 -9.51 -26.07
C SER A 17 50.30 -10.93 -26.30
N VAL A 18 51.19 -11.89 -26.57
CA VAL A 18 50.82 -13.28 -26.88
C VAL A 18 50.43 -14.07 -25.62
N LEU A 19 50.96 -13.73 -24.44
CA LEU A 19 50.54 -14.33 -23.17
C LEU A 19 49.14 -13.89 -22.72
N CYS A 20 48.60 -12.78 -23.25
CA CYS A 20 47.24 -12.29 -22.94
C CYS A 20 46.16 -12.75 -23.94
N LEU A 21 46.52 -13.45 -25.03
CA LEU A 21 45.59 -13.82 -26.11
C LEU A 21 45.07 -15.27 -26.03
N GLY A 22 45.25 -15.94 -24.88
CA GLY A 22 44.91 -17.35 -24.69
C GLY A 22 43.52 -17.66 -24.14
N ILE A 23 42.57 -16.70 -24.12
CA ILE A 23 41.17 -16.94 -23.72
C ILE A 23 40.29 -15.96 -24.52
N ASP A 24 39.82 -16.35 -25.69
CA ASP A 24 38.76 -15.62 -26.40
C ASP A 24 37.78 -16.64 -26.99
N ASP A 25 36.84 -17.09 -26.15
CA ASP A 25 35.60 -17.67 -26.66
C ASP A 25 34.77 -16.49 -27.21
N GLY A 26 34.78 -16.38 -28.53
CA GLY A 26 34.33 -15.22 -29.27
C GLY A 26 32.87 -14.84 -29.04
N GLN A 27 32.68 -13.75 -28.30
CA GLN A 27 31.73 -12.67 -28.60
C GLN A 27 32.21 -11.39 -27.89
N GLY A 28 33.09 -10.63 -28.53
CA GLY A 28 33.59 -9.37 -27.99
C GLY A 28 32.48 -8.32 -27.79
N TRP A 29 32.32 -7.83 -26.57
CA TRP A 29 31.36 -6.77 -26.24
C TRP A 29 31.76 -5.43 -26.89
N LYS A 30 31.01 -4.99 -27.91
CA LYS A 30 31.34 -3.76 -28.69
C LYS A 30 31.13 -2.43 -27.95
N LYS A 31 30.46 -2.43 -26.79
CA LYS A 31 30.14 -1.22 -26.00
C LYS A 31 30.28 -1.52 -24.51
N VAL A 32 30.76 -0.56 -23.73
CA VAL A 32 30.84 -0.62 -22.25
C VAL A 32 29.48 -0.97 -21.63
N LYS A 33 28.38 -0.47 -22.21
CA LYS A 33 27.02 -0.82 -21.79
C LYS A 33 26.72 -2.33 -21.91
N GLY A 34 27.22 -2.97 -22.97
CA GLY A 34 27.07 -4.41 -23.18
C GLY A 34 27.85 -5.22 -22.15
N LEU A 35 29.10 -4.82 -21.88
CA LEU A 35 29.92 -5.44 -20.83
C LEU A 35 29.27 -5.29 -19.45
N LYS A 36 28.74 -4.10 -19.12
CA LYS A 36 28.03 -3.86 -17.85
C LYS A 36 26.82 -4.78 -17.71
N GLY A 37 26.00 -4.93 -18.74
CA GLY A 37 24.82 -5.81 -18.72
C GLY A 37 25.16 -7.30 -18.58
N ALA A 38 26.36 -7.71 -19.00
CA ALA A 38 26.84 -9.08 -18.81
C ALA A 38 27.33 -9.37 -17.38
N MET A 39 27.88 -8.36 -16.70
CA MET A 39 28.46 -8.49 -15.36
C MET A 39 27.46 -8.26 -14.22
N TYR A 40 26.53 -7.33 -14.41
CA TYR A 40 25.65 -6.82 -13.36
C TYR A 40 24.19 -7.13 -13.67
N VAL A 41 23.49 -7.68 -12.68
CA VAL A 41 22.03 -7.86 -12.72
C VAL A 41 21.43 -6.88 -11.73
N GLU A 42 20.69 -5.89 -12.23
CA GLU A 42 20.18 -4.76 -11.44
C GLU A 42 18.65 -4.90 -11.26
N LEU A 43 18.16 -4.66 -10.04
CA LEU A 43 16.76 -4.46 -9.73
C LEU A 43 16.61 -3.02 -9.22
N THR A 44 15.91 -2.19 -9.99
CA THR A 44 15.63 -0.80 -9.63
C THR A 44 14.17 -0.57 -9.22
N ASP A 45 13.35 -1.62 -9.24
CA ASP A 45 11.96 -1.54 -8.80
C ASP A 45 11.91 -1.44 -7.28
N ASN A 46 11.05 -0.56 -6.75
CA ASN A 46 10.91 -0.37 -5.31
C ASN A 46 10.19 -1.56 -4.68
N ARG A 47 10.95 -2.61 -4.35
CA ARG A 47 10.51 -3.82 -3.65
C ARG A 47 11.32 -4.03 -2.36
N ALA A 48 11.91 -2.95 -1.87
CA ALA A 48 12.70 -2.92 -0.66
C ALA A 48 11.78 -2.81 0.55
N CYS A 49 12.23 -3.37 1.67
CA CYS A 49 11.74 -2.96 2.98
C CYS A 49 12.34 -1.58 3.29
N VAL A 50 11.51 -0.64 3.72
CA VAL A 50 11.90 0.77 3.95
C VAL A 50 11.92 1.11 5.43
N LYS A 51 12.57 2.23 5.79
CA LYS A 51 12.66 2.70 7.17
C LYS A 51 11.47 3.61 7.49
N LEU A 52 10.62 3.15 8.41
CA LEU A 52 9.63 4.00 9.07
C LEU A 52 10.16 4.48 10.42
N MET A 53 9.63 5.61 10.86
CA MET A 53 9.93 6.25 12.11
C MET A 53 8.65 6.42 12.90
N THR A 54 8.74 6.15 14.19
CA THR A 54 7.71 6.51 15.18
C THR A 54 8.34 7.35 16.27
N SER A 55 7.51 7.87 17.17
CA SER A 55 7.94 8.59 18.36
C SER A 55 8.80 7.71 19.29
N SER A 56 8.67 6.38 19.18
CA SER A 56 9.47 5.41 19.93
C SER A 56 10.80 5.01 19.27
N GLY A 57 10.99 5.32 17.97
CA GLY A 57 12.20 4.94 17.23
C GLY A 57 11.90 4.38 15.83
N PRO A 58 12.94 3.84 15.17
CA PRO A 58 12.82 3.30 13.81
C PRO A 58 12.11 1.95 13.78
N GLN A 59 11.54 1.62 12.62
CA GLN A 59 10.93 0.33 12.26
C GLN A 59 11.28 0.00 10.81
N GLY A 60 11.20 -1.28 10.44
CA GLY A 60 11.54 -1.75 9.11
C GLY A 60 13.05 -1.93 8.91
N CYS A 61 13.55 -1.46 7.78
CA CYS A 61 14.88 -1.83 7.27
C CYS A 61 15.67 -0.61 6.80
N GLU A 62 17.00 -0.70 6.89
CA GLU A 62 17.90 0.30 6.32
C GLU A 62 19.21 -0.34 5.89
N ALA A 63 19.91 0.30 4.95
CA ALA A 63 21.34 0.13 4.85
C ALA A 63 22.02 0.97 5.96
N PRO A 64 22.82 0.36 6.86
CA PRO A 64 23.46 1.09 7.94
C PRO A 64 24.26 2.29 7.43
N ASN A 65 24.14 3.43 8.10
CA ASN A 65 24.88 4.67 7.82
C ASN A 65 24.73 5.21 6.39
N GLU A 66 23.66 4.86 5.67
CA GLU A 66 23.48 5.22 4.25
C GLU A 66 24.57 4.64 3.33
N GLU A 67 25.33 3.65 3.80
CA GLU A 67 26.43 3.03 3.06
C GLU A 67 25.94 1.94 2.10
N LEU A 68 26.73 1.70 1.05
CA LEU A 68 26.53 0.56 0.16
C LEU A 68 26.85 -0.74 0.89
N VAL A 69 25.84 -1.58 1.12
CA VAL A 69 26.04 -2.89 1.75
C VAL A 69 26.34 -3.91 0.67
N THR A 70 27.57 -4.42 0.61
CA THR A 70 27.96 -5.50 -0.32
C THR A 70 28.40 -6.74 0.46
N ALA A 71 27.80 -7.90 0.18
CA ALA A 71 28.21 -9.16 0.81
C ALA A 71 27.88 -10.39 -0.07
N PRO A 72 28.58 -11.53 0.14
CA PRO A 72 28.34 -12.75 -0.62
C PRO A 72 26.93 -13.33 -0.40
N LEU A 73 26.36 -13.86 -1.47
CA LEU A 73 25.09 -14.57 -1.44
C LEU A 73 25.25 -15.95 -0.80
N VAL A 74 24.27 -16.35 0.01
CA VAL A 74 24.18 -17.67 0.63
C VAL A 74 22.72 -18.10 0.75
N HIS A 75 22.40 -19.37 0.52
CA HIS A 75 21.07 -19.89 0.83
C HIS A 75 20.88 -20.00 2.34
N ARG A 76 19.64 -19.86 2.83
CA ARG A 76 19.34 -20.10 4.25
C ARG A 76 19.90 -21.42 4.78
N LYS A 77 19.74 -22.50 4.01
CA LYS A 77 20.21 -23.86 4.37
C LYS A 77 21.74 -23.98 4.48
N ASP A 78 22.49 -23.05 3.87
CA ASP A 78 23.96 -23.10 3.77
C ASP A 78 24.64 -22.10 4.71
N LEU A 79 23.88 -21.45 5.61
CA LEU A 79 24.43 -20.50 6.60
C LEU A 79 25.44 -21.13 7.58
N TRP A 80 25.39 -22.44 7.77
CA TRP A 80 26.31 -23.18 8.64
C TRP A 80 27.72 -23.27 8.06
N ILE A 81 27.91 -23.08 6.75
CA ILE A 81 29.23 -23.10 6.12
C ILE A 81 30.08 -21.97 6.74
N PRO A 82 31.28 -22.25 7.28
CA PRO A 82 32.11 -21.23 7.93
C PRO A 82 32.50 -20.09 6.99
N TYR A 83 32.29 -18.85 7.45
CA TYR A 83 32.71 -17.64 6.73
C TYR A 83 32.96 -16.51 7.73
N LYS A 84 34.07 -15.78 7.57
CA LYS A 84 34.50 -14.74 8.54
C LYS A 84 33.74 -13.43 8.43
N GLY A 85 33.05 -13.17 7.32
CA GLY A 85 32.31 -11.92 7.07
C GLY A 85 30.80 -12.06 7.19
N LYS A 86 30.09 -10.96 6.95
CA LYS A 86 28.63 -10.98 6.81
C LYS A 86 28.20 -11.54 5.45
N ARG A 87 26.98 -12.07 5.37
CA ARG A 87 26.42 -12.65 4.14
C ARG A 87 25.02 -12.13 3.86
N VAL A 88 24.63 -12.16 2.59
CA VAL A 88 23.27 -11.85 2.13
C VAL A 88 22.51 -13.16 1.98
N VAL A 89 21.43 -13.30 2.74
CA VAL A 89 20.67 -14.56 2.80
C VAL A 89 19.61 -14.56 1.72
N VAL A 90 19.68 -15.54 0.81
CA VAL A 90 18.58 -15.88 -0.11
C VAL A 90 17.67 -16.87 0.61
N VAL A 91 16.40 -16.49 0.78
CA VAL A 91 15.41 -17.27 1.53
C VAL A 91 14.14 -17.46 0.70
N PRO A 92 13.59 -18.68 0.59
CA PRO A 92 12.26 -18.90 0.05
C PRO A 92 11.20 -18.08 0.80
N ALA A 93 10.22 -17.52 0.08
CA ALA A 93 9.11 -16.80 0.67
C ALA A 93 8.44 -17.63 1.79
N ALA A 94 8.21 -18.93 1.56
CA ALA A 94 7.63 -19.83 2.56
C ALA A 94 8.39 -19.93 3.90
N GLU A 95 9.69 -19.60 3.93
CA GLU A 95 10.54 -19.69 5.13
C GLU A 95 10.87 -18.32 5.76
N VAL A 96 10.41 -17.22 5.15
CA VAL A 96 10.83 -15.87 5.54
C VAL A 96 10.44 -15.55 6.99
N SER A 97 9.23 -15.90 7.42
CA SER A 97 8.76 -15.65 8.80
C SER A 97 9.63 -16.35 9.85
N THR A 98 10.01 -17.60 9.58
CA THR A 98 10.87 -18.39 10.44
C THR A 98 12.27 -17.78 10.52
N LEU A 99 12.83 -17.36 9.39
CA LEU A 99 14.13 -16.69 9.37
C LEU A 99 14.11 -15.38 10.16
N LEU A 100 13.12 -14.51 9.92
CA LEU A 100 13.05 -13.22 10.60
C LEU A 100 12.87 -13.37 12.12
N SER A 101 12.03 -14.31 12.55
CA SER A 101 11.86 -14.61 13.98
C SER A 101 13.17 -15.10 14.62
N LEU A 102 13.93 -15.93 13.91
CA LEU A 102 15.23 -16.40 14.36
C LEU A 102 16.24 -15.25 14.45
N LEU A 103 16.29 -14.36 13.44
CA LEU A 103 17.19 -13.20 13.45
C LEU A 103 16.86 -12.20 14.55
N LEU A 104 15.61 -12.08 14.97
CA LEU A 104 15.21 -11.22 16.09
C LEU A 104 15.56 -11.82 17.46
N SER A 105 15.63 -13.16 17.56
CA SER A 105 15.90 -13.86 18.82
C SER A 105 17.37 -14.24 19.02
N ASP A 106 18.15 -14.36 17.95
CA ASP A 106 19.56 -14.73 17.96
C ASP A 106 20.44 -13.59 17.44
N SER A 107 21.05 -12.85 18.37
CA SER A 107 21.95 -11.74 18.06
C SER A 107 23.24 -12.18 17.36
N GLU A 108 23.72 -13.39 17.60
CA GLU A 108 24.93 -13.89 16.95
C GLU A 108 24.64 -14.15 15.47
N LEU A 109 23.52 -14.81 15.16
CA LEU A 109 23.08 -15.01 13.79
C LEU A 109 22.79 -13.66 13.10
N HIS A 110 22.10 -12.74 13.79
CA HIS A 110 21.82 -11.39 13.30
C HIS A 110 23.11 -10.67 12.86
N SER A 111 24.16 -10.75 13.68
CA SER A 111 25.45 -10.11 13.40
C SER A 111 26.15 -10.63 12.14
N ARG A 112 25.82 -11.86 11.70
CA ARG A 112 26.39 -12.52 10.50
C ARG A 112 25.61 -12.19 9.22
N VAL A 113 24.46 -11.52 9.31
CA VAL A 113 23.62 -11.15 8.17
C VAL A 113 23.88 -9.70 7.77
N ALA A 114 24.14 -9.49 6.49
CA ALA A 114 24.27 -8.17 5.87
C ALA A 114 22.96 -7.70 5.22
N GLY A 115 22.08 -8.63 4.85
CA GLY A 115 20.80 -8.34 4.20
C GLY A 115 20.06 -9.61 3.82
N VAL A 116 18.79 -9.48 3.44
CA VAL A 116 17.92 -10.62 3.09
C VAL A 116 17.29 -10.39 1.72
N LEU A 117 17.33 -11.43 0.89
CA LEU A 117 16.65 -11.49 -0.39
C LEU A 117 15.58 -12.58 -0.33
N VAL A 118 14.32 -12.19 -0.50
CA VAL A 118 13.18 -13.10 -0.48
C VAL A 118 12.89 -13.59 -1.89
N ASP A 119 12.92 -14.90 -2.07
CA ASP A 119 12.62 -15.60 -3.31
C ASP A 119 11.13 -15.96 -3.38
N PRO A 120 10.32 -15.33 -4.26
CA PRO A 120 8.90 -15.66 -4.40
C PRO A 120 8.63 -16.96 -5.17
N THR A 121 9.63 -17.55 -5.83
CA THR A 121 9.47 -18.70 -6.74
C THR A 121 9.48 -20.02 -6.00
N ALA A 122 10.20 -20.08 -4.88
CA ALA A 122 10.34 -21.27 -4.03
C ALA A 122 9.15 -21.47 -3.06
N GLY A 123 7.93 -21.30 -3.58
CA GLY A 123 6.67 -21.56 -2.86
C GLY A 123 6.16 -20.38 -2.03
N ARG A 124 4.84 -20.19 -2.05
CA ARG A 124 4.12 -19.21 -1.23
C ARG A 124 3.96 -19.74 0.21
N PRO A 125 4.10 -18.90 1.26
CA PRO A 125 3.84 -19.34 2.64
C PRO A 125 2.40 -19.87 2.77
N ALA A 126 2.19 -20.88 3.61
CA ALA A 126 0.82 -21.34 3.93
C ALA A 126 0.00 -20.25 4.63
N HIS A 127 0.67 -19.43 5.44
CA HIS A 127 0.15 -18.24 6.11
C HIS A 127 1.31 -17.28 6.38
N TYR A 128 1.05 -15.98 6.35
CA TYR A 128 2.05 -14.96 6.63
C TYR A 128 1.40 -13.62 6.93
N SER A 129 1.55 -13.12 8.16
CA SER A 129 1.08 -11.79 8.52
C SER A 129 2.17 -11.04 9.28
N THR A 130 2.52 -9.86 8.79
CA THR A 130 3.54 -9.01 9.43
C THR A 130 2.95 -8.15 10.55
N ALA A 131 1.62 -8.04 10.62
CA ALA A 131 0.92 -7.44 11.75
C ALA A 131 1.05 -8.29 13.03
N ALA A 132 0.76 -7.69 14.18
CA ALA A 132 0.71 -8.41 15.45
C ALA A 132 -0.52 -9.34 15.54
N LYS A 133 -0.52 -10.24 16.54
CA LYS A 133 -1.68 -11.10 16.83
C LYS A 133 -2.95 -10.32 17.15
N PHE A 134 -2.79 -9.16 17.77
CA PHE A 134 -3.81 -8.15 17.91
C PHE A 134 -3.25 -6.84 17.32
N PRO A 135 -3.63 -6.51 16.07
CA PRO A 135 -3.26 -5.24 15.45
C PRO A 135 -3.76 -4.05 16.29
N SER A 136 -2.85 -3.12 16.62
CA SER A 136 -3.16 -1.88 17.36
C SER A 136 -3.93 -2.12 18.68
N ALA A 137 -3.55 -3.17 19.43
CA ALA A 137 -4.20 -3.57 20.68
C ALA A 137 -4.26 -2.46 21.75
N GLU A 138 -3.31 -1.53 21.73
CA GLU A 138 -3.25 -0.38 22.61
C GLU A 138 -4.46 0.57 22.45
N TYR A 139 -5.14 0.54 21.32
CA TYR A 139 -6.35 1.31 21.01
C TYR A 139 -7.66 0.56 21.27
N ALA A 140 -7.59 -0.69 21.77
CA ALA A 140 -8.78 -1.47 22.10
C ALA A 140 -9.67 -0.75 23.14
N LEU A 141 -10.97 -0.99 23.04
CA LEU A 141 -11.99 -0.43 23.95
C LEU A 141 -12.29 -1.32 25.17
N TYR A 142 -11.56 -2.43 25.29
CA TYR A 142 -11.72 -3.49 26.28
C TYR A 142 -10.35 -3.94 26.81
N ASP A 143 -10.34 -4.57 27.98
CA ASP A 143 -9.12 -4.85 28.73
C ASP A 143 -8.30 -6.02 28.15
N ASN A 144 -8.95 -7.01 27.52
CA ASN A 144 -8.25 -8.15 26.94
C ASN A 144 -7.51 -7.77 25.65
N ARG A 145 -6.30 -7.22 25.80
CA ARG A 145 -5.38 -6.82 24.71
C ARG A 145 -4.51 -7.97 24.19
N SER A 146 -4.70 -9.18 24.71
CA SER A 146 -3.95 -10.37 24.29
C SER A 146 -4.72 -11.29 23.33
N TYR A 147 -5.99 -10.95 23.05
CA TYR A 147 -6.85 -11.77 22.21
C TYR A 147 -6.32 -11.88 20.78
N PRO A 148 -6.16 -13.10 20.22
CA PRO A 148 -5.49 -13.32 18.94
C PRO A 148 -6.45 -13.17 17.75
N TRP A 149 -6.95 -11.95 17.50
CA TRP A 149 -7.77 -11.67 16.31
C TRP A 149 -7.09 -12.11 15.02
N ASN A 150 -5.77 -11.97 14.94
CA ASN A 150 -4.93 -12.41 13.84
C ASN A 150 -4.01 -13.55 14.31
N PRO A 151 -4.43 -14.83 14.23
CA PRO A 151 -3.67 -15.94 14.79
C PRO A 151 -2.29 -16.13 14.15
N PHE A 152 -2.12 -15.68 12.90
CA PHE A 152 -0.87 -15.77 12.13
C PHE A 152 0.02 -14.53 12.26
N GLY A 153 -0.35 -13.57 13.11
CA GLY A 153 0.39 -12.32 13.27
C GLY A 153 1.76 -12.51 13.92
N ALA A 154 2.82 -12.17 13.19
CA ALA A 154 4.21 -12.25 13.65
C ALA A 154 4.73 -10.94 14.28
N GLY A 155 4.07 -9.81 14.01
CA GLY A 155 4.45 -8.50 14.57
C GLY A 155 5.69 -7.85 13.96
N PHE A 156 6.13 -8.29 12.77
CA PHE A 156 7.30 -7.73 12.08
C PHE A 156 7.16 -6.26 11.69
N ASN A 157 5.94 -5.76 11.45
CA ASN A 157 5.72 -4.34 11.12
C ASN A 157 6.19 -3.40 12.22
N ARG A 158 6.30 -3.87 13.48
CA ARG A 158 6.76 -3.08 14.63
C ARG A 158 8.23 -3.33 15.01
N GLN A 159 8.97 -4.06 14.19
CA GLN A 159 10.38 -4.41 14.44
C GLN A 159 11.32 -3.57 13.60
N PHE A 160 12.53 -3.35 14.11
CA PHE A 160 13.63 -2.76 13.36
C PHE A 160 14.72 -3.80 13.15
N PHE A 161 15.01 -4.13 11.89
CA PHE A 161 15.95 -5.20 11.56
C PHE A 161 17.39 -4.73 11.40
N GLY A 162 17.61 -3.45 11.06
CA GLY A 162 18.96 -2.87 10.93
C GLY A 162 19.80 -3.41 9.77
N PHE A 163 19.18 -4.06 8.79
CA PHE A 163 19.79 -4.44 7.51
C PHE A 163 18.78 -4.36 6.38
N PRO A 164 19.20 -4.17 5.11
CA PRO A 164 18.29 -4.08 3.98
C PRO A 164 17.65 -5.42 3.63
N MET A 165 16.40 -5.38 3.18
CA MET A 165 15.68 -6.54 2.65
C MET A 165 15.00 -6.22 1.34
N TYR A 166 14.94 -7.21 0.44
CA TYR A 166 14.27 -7.09 -0.86
C TYR A 166 13.40 -8.31 -1.17
N MET A 167 12.22 -8.07 -1.71
CA MET A 167 11.43 -9.08 -2.40
C MET A 167 11.85 -9.15 -3.87
N LEU A 168 12.43 -10.28 -4.28
CA LEU A 168 12.98 -10.47 -5.62
C LEU A 168 11.88 -10.72 -6.67
N THR A 169 12.13 -10.34 -7.91
CA THR A 169 11.32 -10.82 -9.05
C THR A 169 11.67 -12.28 -9.33
N SER A 170 10.79 -13.02 -10.02
CA SER A 170 11.05 -14.43 -10.32
C SER A 170 12.35 -14.65 -11.11
N SER A 171 12.69 -13.74 -12.03
CA SER A 171 13.93 -13.78 -12.79
C SER A 171 15.16 -13.54 -11.91
N MET A 172 15.11 -12.51 -11.05
CA MET A 172 16.21 -12.17 -10.13
C MET A 172 16.41 -13.24 -9.06
N ALA A 173 15.33 -13.89 -8.62
CA ALA A 173 15.38 -14.97 -7.64
C ALA A 173 16.14 -16.18 -8.17
N ASN A 174 15.84 -16.62 -9.40
CA ASN A 174 16.60 -17.70 -10.06
C ASN A 174 18.10 -17.36 -10.19
N GLU A 175 18.41 -16.10 -10.50
CA GLU A 175 19.80 -15.63 -10.58
C GLU A 175 20.50 -15.65 -9.22
N ALA A 176 19.86 -15.10 -8.19
CA ALA A 176 20.37 -15.06 -6.84
C ALA A 176 20.59 -16.47 -6.28
N ALA A 177 19.62 -17.38 -6.49
CA ALA A 177 19.69 -18.77 -6.06
C ALA A 177 20.84 -19.52 -6.73
N ARG A 178 21.01 -19.39 -8.06
CA ARG A 178 22.12 -20.04 -8.79
C ARG A 178 23.48 -19.56 -8.29
N ARG A 179 23.62 -18.25 -8.09
CA ARG A 179 24.86 -17.62 -7.60
C ARG A 179 25.17 -17.95 -6.14
N ALA A 180 24.14 -18.08 -5.30
CA ALA A 180 24.28 -18.55 -3.93
C ALA A 180 24.78 -20.00 -3.87
N SER A 181 24.25 -20.89 -4.74
CA SER A 181 24.73 -22.27 -4.84
C SER A 181 26.20 -22.32 -5.27
N TYR A 182 26.60 -21.54 -6.29
CA TYR A 182 27.99 -21.45 -6.71
C TYR A 182 28.94 -21.08 -5.55
N ASN A 183 28.56 -20.08 -4.74
CA ASN A 183 29.37 -19.70 -3.59
C ASN A 183 29.50 -20.84 -2.57
N ALA A 184 28.40 -21.55 -2.29
CA ALA A 184 28.39 -22.67 -1.36
C ALA A 184 29.24 -23.85 -1.85
N ASP A 185 29.10 -24.22 -3.13
CA ASP A 185 29.85 -25.31 -3.78
C ASP A 185 31.36 -25.05 -3.79
N ASN A 186 31.77 -23.78 -3.83
CA ASN A 186 33.17 -23.36 -3.76
C ASN A 186 33.63 -23.01 -2.34
N GLU A 187 32.83 -23.30 -1.30
CA GLU A 187 33.10 -23.00 0.10
C GLU A 187 33.52 -21.53 0.33
N PHE A 188 32.93 -20.61 -0.44
CA PHE A 188 33.24 -19.18 -0.43
C PHE A 188 34.73 -18.84 -0.70
N LYS A 189 35.46 -19.72 -1.40
CA LYS A 189 36.85 -19.50 -1.82
C LYS A 189 36.92 -18.84 -3.20
N GLY A 190 37.94 -18.02 -3.42
CA GLY A 190 38.16 -17.34 -4.70
C GLY A 190 37.19 -16.19 -4.97
N GLY A 191 36.86 -15.98 -6.25
CA GLY A 191 35.88 -14.99 -6.67
C GLY A 191 34.47 -15.40 -6.23
N ARG A 192 33.69 -14.44 -5.74
CA ARG A 192 32.41 -14.70 -5.05
C ARG A 192 31.29 -13.90 -5.70
N HIS A 193 30.10 -14.48 -5.77
CA HIS A 193 28.92 -13.73 -6.16
C HIS A 193 28.34 -12.97 -4.98
N VAL A 194 28.15 -11.67 -5.15
CA VAL A 194 27.73 -10.76 -4.10
C VAL A 194 26.44 -10.04 -4.49
N ALA A 195 25.68 -9.63 -3.48
CA ALA A 195 24.62 -8.65 -3.63
C ALA A 195 25.05 -7.34 -3.00
N ARG A 196 24.80 -6.24 -3.71
CA ARG A 196 24.99 -4.87 -3.26
C ARG A 196 23.64 -4.17 -3.13
N PHE A 197 23.36 -3.69 -1.94
CA PHE A 197 22.20 -2.87 -1.61
C PHE A 197 22.59 -1.39 -1.58
N GLU A 198 21.76 -0.58 -2.22
CA GLU A 198 21.78 0.88 -2.17
C GLU A 198 20.42 1.33 -1.63
N VAL A 199 20.29 1.30 -0.30
CA VAL A 199 19.04 1.63 0.43
C VAL A 199 19.35 2.74 1.44
N PRO A 200 19.79 3.94 0.99
CA PRO A 200 20.10 5.04 1.89
C PRO A 200 18.81 5.59 2.52
N MET A 201 18.79 5.68 3.85
CA MET A 201 17.64 6.16 4.62
C MET A 201 18.10 7.32 5.52
N SER A 202 17.70 8.54 5.20
CA SER A 202 18.21 9.76 5.86
C SER A 202 17.74 9.96 7.30
N ALA A 203 16.63 9.35 7.72
CA ALA A 203 16.04 9.59 9.04
C ALA A 203 16.86 8.97 10.18
N LYS A 204 17.05 9.73 11.27
CA LYS A 204 17.73 9.29 12.49
C LYS A 204 16.87 9.54 13.72
N GLY A 205 17.12 8.80 14.80
CA GLY A 205 16.42 8.97 16.08
C GLY A 205 14.96 8.52 16.04
N ASN A 206 14.03 9.45 16.24
CA ASN A 206 12.59 9.21 16.24
C ASN A 206 11.86 10.14 15.27
N SER A 207 10.56 9.95 15.10
CA SER A 207 9.78 10.72 14.12
C SER A 207 9.67 12.21 14.43
N VAL A 208 9.67 12.60 15.72
CA VAL A 208 9.68 14.01 16.14
C VAL A 208 10.96 14.70 15.66
N GLN A 209 12.10 14.02 15.83
CA GLN A 209 13.40 14.52 15.38
C GLN A 209 13.46 14.61 13.86
N CYS A 210 13.13 13.54 13.13
CA CYS A 210 13.29 13.52 11.68
C CYS A 210 12.35 14.52 10.96
N ILE A 211 11.14 14.76 11.48
CA ILE A 211 10.23 15.78 10.94
C ILE A 211 10.81 17.18 11.14
N THR A 212 11.41 17.44 12.31
CA THR A 212 12.04 18.73 12.62
C THR A 212 13.26 18.97 11.74
N GLU A 213 14.06 17.93 11.51
CA GLU A 213 15.26 17.96 10.66
C GLU A 213 14.96 17.84 9.17
N GLN A 214 13.71 17.58 8.78
CA GLN A 214 13.27 17.35 7.38
C GLN A 214 13.98 16.17 6.71
N THR A 215 14.28 15.12 7.47
CA THR A 215 14.88 13.87 6.98
C THR A 215 13.85 12.76 6.77
N CYS A 216 12.56 13.05 6.99
CA CYS A 216 11.44 12.15 6.76
C CYS A 216 10.16 12.96 6.42
N LEU A 217 9.14 12.27 5.91
CA LEU A 217 7.82 12.82 5.66
C LEU A 217 6.74 12.03 6.42
N PRO A 218 5.63 12.66 6.82
CA PRO A 218 4.54 11.95 7.47
C PRO A 218 3.97 10.85 6.57
N VAL A 219 3.78 9.65 7.13
CA VAL A 219 2.94 8.63 6.49
C VAL A 219 1.51 9.15 6.49
N GLY A 220 0.84 9.08 5.35
CA GLY A 220 -0.49 9.61 5.22
C GLY A 220 -1.00 9.65 3.79
N SER A 221 -2.30 9.87 3.66
CA SER A 221 -2.98 9.98 2.37
C SER A 221 -4.24 10.83 2.49
N TYR A 222 -5.16 10.68 1.53
CA TYR A 222 -6.48 11.30 1.55
C TYR A 222 -7.56 10.22 1.49
N GLY A 223 -8.45 10.21 2.48
CA GLY A 223 -9.71 9.51 2.38
C GLY A 223 -10.71 10.28 1.53
N VAL A 224 -11.84 9.65 1.25
CA VAL A 224 -12.95 10.27 0.52
C VAL A 224 -14.25 9.97 1.24
N TRP A 225 -15.07 10.99 1.44
CA TRP A 225 -16.42 10.79 1.97
C TRP A 225 -17.46 11.45 1.07
N THR A 226 -18.69 10.95 1.13
CA THR A 226 -19.86 11.49 0.41
C THR A 226 -21.14 11.20 1.20
N ALA A 227 -22.27 11.76 0.77
CA ALA A 227 -23.58 11.49 1.35
C ALA A 227 -24.66 11.31 0.28
N LEU A 228 -25.64 10.46 0.60
CA LEU A 228 -26.80 10.14 -0.25
C LEU A 228 -28.11 10.26 0.58
N PRO A 229 -29.01 11.22 0.26
CA PRO A 229 -28.88 12.28 -0.75
C PRO A 229 -27.73 13.26 -0.42
N ALA A 230 -27.32 14.12 -1.36
CA ALA A 230 -26.25 15.09 -1.09
C ALA A 230 -26.57 15.97 0.13
N LEU A 231 -25.65 16.06 1.10
CA LEU A 231 -25.82 16.92 2.27
C LEU A 231 -25.86 18.40 1.85
N PRO A 232 -26.80 19.19 2.41
CA PRO A 232 -26.80 20.63 2.18
C PRO A 232 -25.56 21.27 2.79
N ASP A 233 -24.93 22.20 2.08
CA ASP A 233 -23.85 23.01 2.65
C ASP A 233 -24.47 23.96 3.71
N PRO A 234 -24.05 23.85 4.99
CA PRO A 234 -24.58 24.68 6.07
C PRO A 234 -24.41 26.19 5.84
N SER A 235 -23.43 26.59 5.02
CA SER A 235 -23.18 27.99 4.67
C SER A 235 -24.25 28.58 3.73
N TYR A 236 -25.01 27.73 3.04
CA TYR A 236 -25.97 28.13 2.00
C TYR A 236 -27.40 27.64 2.26
N ASN A 237 -27.59 26.67 3.16
CA ASN A 237 -28.89 26.04 3.37
C ASN A 237 -29.17 25.79 4.87
N THR A 238 -30.33 26.29 5.31
CA THR A 238 -30.81 26.28 6.71
C THR A 238 -31.77 25.13 7.03
N THR A 239 -31.86 24.10 6.18
CA THR A 239 -32.75 22.94 6.40
C THR A 239 -32.37 22.22 7.71
N SER A 240 -33.38 21.76 8.47
CA SER A 240 -33.16 21.02 9.72
C SER A 240 -32.31 19.76 9.48
N PRO A 241 -31.25 19.53 10.28
CA PRO A 241 -30.35 18.41 10.06
C PRO A 241 -31.01 17.07 10.47
N ARG A 242 -30.86 16.05 9.62
CA ARG A 242 -31.31 14.68 9.91
C ARG A 242 -30.20 13.89 10.60
N PRO A 243 -30.53 12.87 11.42
CA PRO A 243 -29.56 11.89 11.90
C PRO A 243 -28.84 11.22 10.73
N ILE A 244 -27.58 10.81 10.94
CA ILE A 244 -26.70 10.21 9.93
C ILE A 244 -26.37 8.77 10.33
N THR A 245 -26.65 7.82 9.41
CA THR A 245 -26.00 6.52 9.41
C THR A 245 -24.74 6.60 8.55
N LEU A 246 -23.58 6.40 9.17
CA LEU A 246 -22.28 6.43 8.49
C LEU A 246 -21.85 5.01 8.11
N LEU A 247 -21.68 4.75 6.82
CA LEU A 247 -20.99 3.59 6.29
C LEU A 247 -19.48 3.87 6.24
N VAL A 248 -18.68 3.01 6.85
CA VAL A 248 -17.22 3.13 6.91
C VAL A 248 -16.58 1.94 6.20
N ALA A 249 -15.58 2.20 5.37
CA ALA A 249 -14.70 1.18 4.81
C ALA A 249 -13.23 1.63 4.90
N GLN A 250 -12.35 0.68 5.19
CA GLN A 250 -10.90 0.91 5.14
C GLN A 250 -10.43 0.81 3.69
N MET A 251 -9.39 1.57 3.32
CA MET A 251 -8.82 1.52 1.97
C MET A 251 -7.32 1.23 1.94
N ASP A 252 -6.69 1.07 3.12
CA ASP A 252 -5.26 0.82 3.27
C ASP A 252 -4.94 -0.54 3.89
N SER A 253 -3.68 -0.94 3.79
CA SER A 253 -3.10 -2.14 4.39
C SER A 253 -1.59 -1.91 4.58
N ASN A 254 -0.96 -2.74 5.39
CA ASN A 254 0.48 -2.74 5.58
C ASN A 254 1.12 -4.03 5.05
N ALA A 255 2.45 -4.08 4.96
CA ALA A 255 3.26 -5.23 4.57
C ALA A 255 4.71 -5.02 5.02
N LEU A 256 5.60 -6.02 4.94
CA LEU A 256 7.03 -5.75 5.15
C LEU A 256 7.64 -4.97 3.97
N PHE A 257 7.12 -5.21 2.76
CA PHE A 257 7.49 -4.53 1.53
C PHE A 257 6.30 -3.64 1.09
N HIS A 258 6.22 -2.41 1.59
CA HIS A 258 5.00 -1.57 1.50
C HIS A 258 4.46 -1.38 0.07
N GLU A 259 5.33 -1.25 -0.93
CA GLU A 259 4.93 -1.12 -2.35
C GLU A 259 4.20 -2.36 -2.92
N LEU A 260 4.37 -3.50 -2.25
CA LEU A 260 3.68 -4.75 -2.59
C LEU A 260 2.41 -4.95 -1.76
N SER A 261 2.08 -4.04 -0.85
CA SER A 261 0.83 -4.07 -0.07
C SER A 261 -0.36 -3.86 -1.01
N ARG A 262 -1.22 -4.87 -1.11
CA ARG A 262 -2.47 -4.82 -1.90
C ARG A 262 -3.72 -4.85 -1.03
N GLY A 263 -3.67 -5.52 0.13
CA GLY A 263 -4.77 -5.55 1.08
C GLY A 263 -6.07 -6.12 0.50
N ALA A 264 -5.99 -7.09 -0.42
CA ALA A 264 -7.14 -7.58 -1.17
C ALA A 264 -8.25 -8.12 -0.24
N GLY A 265 -7.89 -9.01 0.68
CA GLY A 265 -8.78 -9.48 1.75
C GLY A 265 -8.91 -8.45 2.88
N THR A 266 -7.81 -7.80 3.26
CA THR A 266 -7.72 -6.90 4.43
C THR A 266 -8.66 -5.70 4.35
N SER A 267 -8.67 -4.96 3.23
CA SER A 267 -9.41 -3.69 3.13
C SER A 267 -10.13 -3.49 1.79
N VAL A 268 -9.51 -3.87 0.67
CA VAL A 268 -10.08 -3.61 -0.67
C VAL A 268 -11.38 -4.39 -0.89
N SER A 269 -11.52 -5.60 -0.33
CA SER A 269 -12.77 -6.38 -0.42
C SER A 269 -13.96 -5.64 0.20
N GLY A 270 -13.82 -5.13 1.43
CA GLY A 270 -14.83 -4.33 2.10
C GLY A 270 -15.10 -3.00 1.40
N LEU A 271 -14.05 -2.32 0.93
CA LEU A 271 -14.18 -1.09 0.14
C LEU A 271 -15.04 -1.29 -1.11
N ILE A 272 -14.76 -2.33 -1.90
CA ILE A 272 -15.56 -2.63 -3.10
C ILE A 272 -17.01 -2.92 -2.72
N SER A 273 -17.25 -3.70 -1.66
CA SER A 273 -18.61 -3.98 -1.21
C SER A 273 -19.39 -2.72 -0.82
N ALA A 274 -18.74 -1.76 -0.14
CA ALA A 274 -19.34 -0.48 0.17
C ALA A 274 -19.63 0.37 -1.08
N LEU A 275 -18.71 0.41 -2.05
CA LEU A 275 -18.89 1.17 -3.31
C LEU A 275 -20.05 0.64 -4.15
N VAL A 276 -20.17 -0.69 -4.26
CA VAL A 276 -21.28 -1.32 -4.96
C VAL A 276 -22.58 -1.07 -4.20
N ALA A 277 -22.59 -1.26 -2.87
CA ALA A 277 -23.77 -1.00 -2.05
C ALA A 277 -24.29 0.44 -2.20
N LEU A 278 -23.39 1.42 -2.21
CA LEU A 278 -23.76 2.82 -2.42
C LEU A 278 -24.31 3.08 -3.82
N THR A 279 -23.77 2.40 -4.83
CA THR A 279 -24.29 2.48 -6.21
C THR A 279 -25.71 1.93 -6.28
N LEU A 280 -25.98 0.78 -5.66
CA LEU A 280 -27.33 0.21 -5.56
C LEU A 280 -28.30 1.21 -4.93
N LEU A 281 -27.92 1.79 -3.79
CA LEU A 281 -28.73 2.78 -3.09
C LEU A 281 -28.99 4.04 -3.92
N ALA A 282 -27.98 4.54 -4.64
CA ALA A 282 -28.12 5.69 -5.52
C ALA A 282 -29.05 5.41 -6.71
N THR A 283 -28.92 4.22 -7.32
CA THR A 283 -29.75 3.81 -8.46
C THR A 283 -31.20 3.50 -8.09
N ALA A 284 -31.45 2.99 -6.89
CA ALA A 284 -32.81 2.76 -6.37
C ALA A 284 -33.61 4.07 -6.27
N ASN A 285 -32.90 5.20 -6.07
CA ASN A 285 -33.46 6.55 -6.05
C ASN A 285 -34.60 6.77 -5.02
N ASP A 286 -34.61 5.98 -3.94
CA ASP A 286 -35.60 6.08 -2.86
C ASP A 286 -35.26 7.16 -1.82
N THR A 287 -34.24 7.99 -2.09
CA THR A 287 -33.69 8.96 -1.12
C THR A 287 -34.71 9.96 -0.57
N ALA A 288 -35.79 10.24 -1.32
CA ALA A 288 -36.89 11.08 -0.88
C ALA A 288 -37.68 10.47 0.30
N SER A 289 -37.68 9.14 0.43
CA SER A 289 -38.35 8.40 1.50
C SER A 289 -37.51 8.26 2.78
N TYR A 290 -36.24 8.65 2.74
CA TYR A 290 -35.31 8.42 3.83
C TYR A 290 -35.57 9.40 4.99
N SER A 291 -35.86 8.85 6.17
CA SER A 291 -36.03 9.60 7.42
C SER A 291 -34.69 10.04 8.01
N ARG A 292 -33.60 9.38 7.62
CA ARG A 292 -32.23 9.71 8.01
C ARG A 292 -31.29 9.78 6.80
N GLN A 293 -30.17 10.45 6.99
CA GLN A 293 -29.15 10.63 5.97
C GLN A 293 -28.20 9.43 5.93
N LEU A 294 -27.83 8.97 4.74
CA LEU A 294 -26.72 8.03 4.58
C LEU A 294 -25.46 8.83 4.22
N ALA A 295 -24.37 8.55 4.92
CA ALA A 295 -23.03 9.03 4.59
C ALA A 295 -22.09 7.85 4.41
N PHE A 296 -21.10 7.99 3.55
CA PHE A 296 -20.05 7.01 3.31
C PHE A 296 -18.68 7.64 3.49
N VAL A 297 -17.74 6.91 4.09
CA VAL A 297 -16.33 7.31 4.15
C VAL A 297 -15.40 6.12 3.88
N ALA A 298 -14.44 6.33 2.98
CA ALA A 298 -13.28 5.48 2.77
C ALA A 298 -12.08 6.07 3.52
N LEU A 299 -11.54 5.32 4.47
CA LEU A 299 -10.49 5.76 5.40
C LEU A 299 -9.14 5.11 5.11
N PRO A 300 -8.08 5.90 4.84
CA PRO A 300 -6.71 5.42 4.80
C PRO A 300 -6.01 5.66 6.14
N GLY A 301 -4.94 4.90 6.41
CA GLY A 301 -4.15 4.99 7.63
C GLY A 301 -4.71 4.17 8.79
N GLU A 302 -5.66 3.28 8.56
CA GLU A 302 -6.23 2.42 9.60
C GLU A 302 -5.23 1.35 10.04
N ALA A 303 -4.39 0.86 9.12
CA ALA A 303 -3.29 -0.07 9.44
C ALA A 303 -2.15 0.61 10.22
N PHE A 304 -2.18 1.94 10.34
CA PHE A 304 -1.19 2.77 11.03
C PHE A 304 -1.79 3.38 12.29
N ASP A 305 -2.39 2.52 13.13
CA ASP A 305 -2.94 2.87 14.44
C ASP A 305 -4.15 3.83 14.37
N TYR A 306 -5.09 3.51 13.47
CA TYR A 306 -6.35 4.25 13.29
C TYR A 306 -6.16 5.72 12.95
N MET A 307 -5.06 6.04 12.27
CA MET A 307 -4.66 7.41 11.96
C MET A 307 -5.73 8.15 11.14
N GLY A 308 -6.40 7.46 10.21
CA GLY A 308 -7.44 8.02 9.35
C GLY A 308 -8.70 8.40 10.12
N SER A 309 -9.30 7.44 10.80
CA SER A 309 -10.51 7.62 11.61
C SER A 309 -10.27 8.62 12.74
N LYS A 310 -9.12 8.55 13.42
CA LYS A 310 -8.72 9.54 14.43
C LYS A 310 -8.61 10.94 13.84
N ARG A 311 -7.96 11.09 12.66
CA ARG A 311 -7.85 12.39 12.00
C ARG A 311 -9.21 12.93 11.59
N LEU A 312 -10.08 12.10 10.98
CA LEU A 312 -11.44 12.48 10.62
C LEU A 312 -12.22 13.03 11.82
N LEU A 313 -12.20 12.33 12.95
CA LEU A 313 -12.88 12.76 14.17
C LEU A 313 -12.31 14.06 14.73
N TYR A 314 -11.00 14.25 14.59
CA TYR A 314 -10.36 15.51 14.96
C TYR A 314 -10.75 16.66 14.02
N GLU A 315 -10.86 16.43 12.70
CA GLU A 315 -11.40 17.41 11.75
C GLU A 315 -12.85 17.81 12.09
N MET A 316 -13.68 16.85 12.52
CA MET A 316 -15.05 17.12 13.01
C MET A 316 -15.05 17.97 14.27
N ASN A 317 -14.13 17.71 15.20
CA ASN A 317 -13.97 18.53 16.40
C ASN A 317 -13.52 19.96 16.07
N LEU A 318 -12.68 20.13 15.05
CA LEU A 318 -12.23 21.43 14.56
C LEU A 318 -13.29 22.14 13.69
N ASN A 319 -14.35 21.45 13.28
CA ASN A 319 -15.31 21.92 12.28
C ASN A 319 -14.61 22.43 11.01
N SER A 320 -13.65 21.66 10.50
CA SER A 320 -12.84 22.09 9.35
C SER A 320 -13.59 21.98 8.03
N THR A 321 -13.03 22.62 6.99
CA THR A 321 -13.59 22.57 5.63
C THR A 321 -13.63 21.15 5.05
N PHE A 322 -12.77 20.23 5.53
CA PHE A 322 -12.73 18.85 5.05
C PHE A 322 -13.96 18.02 5.42
N VAL A 323 -14.72 18.44 6.44
CA VAL A 323 -15.89 17.71 6.98
C VAL A 323 -17.14 18.57 6.99
N GLN A 324 -17.17 19.63 6.18
CA GLN A 324 -18.28 20.57 6.12
C GLN A 324 -19.60 19.84 5.77
N GLY A 325 -20.56 19.89 6.69
CA GLY A 325 -21.84 19.16 6.60
C GLY A 325 -21.83 17.79 7.29
N LEU A 326 -20.69 17.11 7.37
CA LEU A 326 -20.53 15.83 8.07
C LEU A 326 -20.16 16.08 9.54
N ARG A 327 -21.17 16.15 10.41
CA ARG A 327 -20.99 16.49 11.83
C ARG A 327 -21.21 15.30 12.76
N LEU A 328 -20.33 15.16 13.75
CA LEU A 328 -20.36 14.04 14.71
C LEU A 328 -21.60 14.04 15.61
N ASP A 329 -22.20 15.19 15.90
CA ASP A 329 -23.44 15.30 16.68
C ASP A 329 -24.60 14.59 15.98
N LEU A 330 -24.66 14.65 14.65
CA LEU A 330 -25.69 14.02 13.83
C LEU A 330 -25.49 12.52 13.59
N ILE A 331 -24.25 12.02 13.70
CA ILE A 331 -23.94 10.60 13.49
C ILE A 331 -24.36 9.80 14.72
N ASP A 332 -25.47 9.05 14.64
CA ASP A 332 -25.97 8.19 15.72
C ASP A 332 -25.76 6.68 15.43
N GLN A 333 -25.48 6.34 14.18
CA GLN A 333 -25.23 4.97 13.72
C GLN A 333 -23.97 4.89 12.86
N VAL A 334 -23.13 3.89 13.12
CA VAL A 334 -21.96 3.57 12.30
C VAL A 334 -22.02 2.10 11.90
N VAL A 335 -22.01 1.85 10.58
CA VAL A 335 -21.87 0.52 10.00
C VAL A 335 -20.50 0.47 9.32
N GLU A 336 -19.59 -0.36 9.81
CA GLU A 336 -18.30 -0.61 9.17
C GLU A 336 -18.35 -1.93 8.41
N VAL A 337 -17.76 -1.96 7.22
CA VAL A 337 -17.46 -3.21 6.50
C VAL A 337 -15.98 -3.52 6.63
N GLY A 338 -15.67 -4.71 7.15
CA GLY A 338 -14.31 -5.18 7.33
C GLY A 338 -13.88 -6.15 6.23
N GLN A 339 -13.14 -7.19 6.65
CA GLN A 339 -12.73 -8.29 5.79
C GLN A 339 -13.96 -9.11 5.39
N ILE A 340 -14.26 -9.17 4.09
CA ILE A 340 -15.41 -9.92 3.57
C ILE A 340 -15.04 -10.95 2.49
N GLY A 341 -13.79 -10.91 2.01
CA GLY A 341 -13.33 -11.70 0.86
C GLY A 341 -13.45 -13.22 1.04
N ALA A 342 -13.43 -13.72 2.28
CA ALA A 342 -13.45 -15.15 2.62
C ALA A 342 -14.82 -15.64 3.16
N ALA A 343 -15.90 -14.91 2.88
CA ALA A 343 -17.24 -15.29 3.35
C ALA A 343 -17.86 -16.45 2.54
N TRP A 344 -17.45 -16.63 1.28
CA TRP A 344 -18.05 -17.57 0.34
C TRP A 344 -17.62 -19.01 0.60
N ASN A 345 -18.59 -19.91 0.74
CA ASN A 345 -18.38 -21.34 0.75
C ASN A 345 -18.98 -21.96 -0.53
N PRO A 346 -18.12 -22.48 -1.46
CA PRO A 346 -18.59 -23.03 -2.73
C PRO A 346 -19.35 -24.36 -2.58
N ALA A 347 -19.04 -25.16 -1.56
CA ALA A 347 -19.73 -26.44 -1.31
C ALA A 347 -21.20 -26.26 -0.90
N THR A 348 -21.51 -25.15 -0.23
CA THR A 348 -22.86 -24.83 0.26
C THR A 348 -23.55 -23.72 -0.53
N ASN A 349 -22.86 -23.14 -1.52
CA ASN A 349 -23.32 -21.97 -2.29
C ASN A 349 -23.79 -20.83 -1.37
N THR A 350 -23.08 -20.59 -0.26
CA THR A 350 -23.50 -19.68 0.80
C THR A 350 -22.37 -18.73 1.21
N SER A 351 -22.65 -17.43 1.26
CA SER A 351 -21.79 -16.44 1.93
C SER A 351 -22.23 -16.26 3.38
N THR A 352 -21.32 -16.47 4.33
CA THR A 352 -21.61 -16.26 5.76
C THR A 352 -20.87 -15.04 6.31
N PHE A 353 -21.63 -14.09 6.83
CA PHE A 353 -21.13 -12.88 7.48
C PHE A 353 -21.46 -12.87 8.98
N TYR A 354 -20.57 -12.28 9.76
CA TYR A 354 -20.70 -12.13 11.20
C TYR A 354 -20.88 -10.66 11.55
N LEU A 355 -21.84 -10.40 12.43
CA LEU A 355 -22.18 -9.08 12.96
C LEU A 355 -21.47 -8.90 14.29
N HIS A 356 -20.44 -8.06 14.29
CA HIS A 356 -19.69 -7.69 15.47
C HIS A 356 -20.26 -6.40 16.05
N THR A 357 -20.70 -6.46 17.30
CA THR A 357 -21.22 -5.31 18.05
C THR A 357 -20.43 -5.11 19.33
N GLN A 358 -20.44 -3.88 19.82
CA GLN A 358 -19.76 -3.51 21.06
C GLN A 358 -20.48 -4.08 22.28
N LYS A 359 -19.70 -4.43 23.32
CA LYS A 359 -20.19 -5.03 24.57
C LYS A 359 -20.20 -3.99 25.70
N GLY A 360 -21.27 -4.00 26.49
CA GLY A 360 -21.42 -3.18 27.70
C GLY A 360 -22.39 -2.01 27.56
N ASP A 361 -23.00 -1.65 28.69
CA ASP A 361 -24.16 -0.75 28.74
C ASP A 361 -23.85 0.72 28.43
N LYS A 362 -22.56 1.10 28.40
CA LYS A 362 -22.12 2.47 28.06
C LYS A 362 -22.27 2.82 26.58
N TYR A 363 -22.56 1.82 25.74
CA TYR A 363 -22.61 1.97 24.30
C TYR A 363 -24.04 2.05 23.75
N GLY A 364 -24.21 2.64 22.57
CA GLY A 364 -25.52 2.75 21.91
C GLY A 364 -26.16 1.39 21.57
N ASN A 365 -27.49 1.36 21.50
CA ASN A 365 -28.28 0.15 21.26
C ASN A 365 -28.16 -0.34 19.80
N THR A 366 -27.57 -1.52 19.61
CA THR A 366 -27.34 -2.11 18.27
C THR A 366 -28.49 -2.94 17.72
N THR A 367 -29.60 -3.09 18.45
CA THR A 367 -30.73 -3.96 18.07
C THR A 367 -31.25 -3.64 16.67
N ALA A 368 -31.48 -2.35 16.37
CA ALA A 368 -31.97 -1.92 15.07
C ALA A 368 -31.00 -2.25 13.92
N LEU A 369 -29.68 -2.16 14.16
CA LEU A 369 -28.66 -2.49 13.15
C LEU A 369 -28.64 -4.01 12.87
N VAL A 370 -28.71 -4.81 13.93
CA VAL A 370 -28.69 -6.28 13.82
C VAL A 370 -29.98 -6.81 13.19
N GLU A 371 -31.13 -6.28 13.57
CA GLU A 371 -32.43 -6.64 12.97
C GLU A 371 -32.47 -6.27 11.48
N ALA A 372 -32.00 -5.07 11.12
CA ALA A 372 -31.93 -4.65 9.71
C ALA A 372 -31.02 -5.57 8.88
N ALA A 373 -29.84 -5.94 9.40
CA ALA A 373 -28.92 -6.85 8.72
C ALA A 373 -29.47 -8.28 8.61
N THR A 374 -30.14 -8.77 9.65
CA THR A 374 -30.77 -10.09 9.66
C THR A 374 -31.94 -10.15 8.67
N ALA A 375 -32.78 -9.11 8.63
CA ALA A 375 -33.87 -8.99 7.66
C ALA A 375 -33.34 -8.87 6.23
N ALA A 376 -32.26 -8.11 6.02
CA ALA A 376 -31.61 -7.97 4.71
C ALA A 376 -31.06 -9.29 4.15
N ALA A 377 -30.54 -10.16 5.03
CA ALA A 377 -30.09 -11.51 4.66
C ALA A 377 -31.24 -12.46 4.33
N ALA A 378 -32.38 -12.34 5.05
CA ALA A 378 -33.57 -13.16 4.82
C ALA A 378 -34.38 -12.73 3.58
N ALA A 379 -34.16 -11.51 3.07
CA ALA A 379 -34.87 -11.00 1.91
C ALA A 379 -34.62 -11.87 0.66
N PRO A 380 -35.66 -12.37 -0.03
CA PRO A 380 -35.50 -13.22 -1.20
C PRO A 380 -34.59 -12.57 -2.26
N SER A 381 -33.68 -13.33 -2.87
CA SER A 381 -33.13 -12.91 -4.15
C SER A 381 -34.15 -13.28 -5.21
N THR A 382 -34.70 -12.32 -5.95
CA THR A 382 -35.74 -12.56 -6.98
C THR A 382 -35.22 -13.26 -8.25
N ASN A 383 -34.12 -14.02 -8.15
CA ASN A 383 -33.55 -14.81 -9.23
C ASN A 383 -34.31 -16.12 -9.44
N THR A 384 -35.38 -16.05 -10.21
CA THR A 384 -35.90 -17.23 -10.94
C THR A 384 -35.75 -16.98 -12.43
N SER A 385 -34.52 -17.13 -12.95
CA SER A 385 -34.31 -17.36 -14.38
C SER A 385 -33.88 -18.82 -14.56
N SER A 386 -34.63 -19.52 -15.39
CA SER A 386 -34.68 -20.98 -15.48
C SER A 386 -33.48 -21.64 -16.18
N ASN A 387 -32.29 -21.00 -16.23
CA ASN A 387 -31.15 -21.51 -17.01
C ASN A 387 -29.74 -21.15 -16.49
N SER A 388 -29.55 -20.82 -15.21
CA SER A 388 -28.20 -20.72 -14.63
C SER A 388 -28.21 -20.82 -13.11
N SER A 389 -27.28 -21.60 -12.54
CA SER A 389 -26.90 -21.75 -11.12
C SER A 389 -27.74 -21.00 -10.06
N GLU A 390 -28.33 -21.75 -9.13
CA GLU A 390 -29.01 -21.25 -7.92
C GLU A 390 -28.33 -20.00 -7.32
N PRO A 391 -29.09 -18.93 -6.98
CA PRO A 391 -28.53 -17.75 -6.33
C PRO A 391 -27.78 -18.12 -5.05
N SER A 392 -26.68 -17.40 -4.80
CA SER A 392 -25.92 -17.49 -3.57
C SER A 392 -26.81 -17.19 -2.37
N ARG A 393 -26.73 -18.03 -1.32
CA ARG A 393 -27.45 -17.79 -0.07
C ARG A 393 -26.65 -16.85 0.82
N ILE A 394 -27.25 -15.76 1.28
CA ILE A 394 -26.64 -14.85 2.25
C ILE A 394 -27.04 -15.31 3.65
N ARG A 395 -26.07 -15.63 4.49
CA ARG A 395 -26.27 -15.97 5.90
C ARG A 395 -25.59 -14.93 6.78
N VAL A 396 -26.31 -14.49 7.81
CA VAL A 396 -25.80 -13.56 8.80
C VAL A 396 -25.94 -14.18 10.19
N GLN A 397 -24.92 -14.02 11.02
CA GLN A 397 -24.90 -14.47 12.41
C GLN A 397 -24.35 -13.36 13.30
N GLN A 398 -24.81 -13.26 14.55
CA GLN A 398 -24.08 -12.45 15.53
C GLN A 398 -22.75 -13.14 15.84
N ALA A 399 -21.68 -12.34 15.98
CA ALA A 399 -20.37 -12.86 16.37
C ALA A 399 -20.40 -13.46 17.77
N SER A 400 -19.48 -14.39 18.02
CA SER A 400 -19.43 -15.17 19.25
C SER A 400 -19.38 -14.29 20.49
N PRO A 401 -20.17 -14.63 21.54
CA PRO A 401 -20.13 -13.94 22.81
C PRO A 401 -18.78 -14.10 23.54
N ASP A 402 -17.90 -15.01 23.11
CA ASP A 402 -16.59 -15.25 23.72
C ASP A 402 -15.51 -14.26 23.27
N THR A 403 -15.77 -13.49 22.22
CA THR A 403 -14.88 -12.40 21.78
C THR A 403 -14.77 -11.31 22.86
N PRO A 404 -13.67 -10.55 22.96
CA PRO A 404 -13.55 -9.50 23.99
C PRO A 404 -14.36 -8.23 23.67
N GLY A 405 -14.89 -8.10 22.45
CA GLY A 405 -15.62 -6.94 21.95
C GLY A 405 -15.56 -6.91 20.42
N ILE A 406 -15.66 -5.72 19.83
CA ILE A 406 -15.43 -5.57 18.38
C ILE A 406 -13.96 -5.86 18.02
N PRO A 407 -13.68 -6.48 16.86
CA PRO A 407 -12.32 -6.67 16.38
C PRO A 407 -11.67 -5.33 15.98
N PRO A 408 -10.33 -5.30 15.79
CA PRO A 408 -9.61 -4.10 15.35
C PRO A 408 -10.26 -3.48 14.10
N SER A 409 -10.81 -2.28 14.23
CA SER A 409 -11.55 -1.61 13.16
C SER A 409 -11.71 -0.11 13.45
N SER A 410 -12.02 0.69 12.41
CA SER A 410 -12.23 2.14 12.53
C SER A 410 -13.34 2.48 13.53
N LEU A 411 -14.33 1.61 13.70
CA LEU A 411 -15.42 1.73 14.66
C LEU A 411 -14.91 1.93 16.10
N MET A 412 -13.74 1.38 16.46
CA MET A 412 -13.11 1.64 17.76
C MET A 412 -12.84 3.13 17.99
N ALA A 413 -12.39 3.85 16.96
CA ALA A 413 -12.13 5.29 17.04
C ALA A 413 -13.43 6.08 17.28
N PHE A 414 -14.50 5.75 16.56
CA PHE A 414 -15.80 6.40 16.71
C PHE A 414 -16.39 6.16 18.10
N LEU A 415 -16.41 4.90 18.56
CA LEU A 415 -16.95 4.52 19.88
C LEU A 415 -16.16 5.11 21.05
N ARG A 416 -14.86 5.42 20.85
CA ARG A 416 -14.02 6.11 21.83
C ARG A 416 -14.48 7.56 22.03
N VAL A 417 -14.79 8.26 20.93
CA VAL A 417 -15.16 9.68 20.97
C VAL A 417 -16.65 9.86 21.29
N LYS A 418 -17.51 8.96 20.79
CA LYS A 418 -18.96 9.00 21.00
C LYS A 418 -19.50 7.62 21.37
N SER A 419 -19.36 7.21 22.63
CA SER A 419 -19.81 5.89 23.07
C SER A 419 -21.32 5.66 22.86
N SER A 420 -22.14 6.70 22.88
CA SER A 420 -23.59 6.62 22.66
C SER A 420 -23.99 6.19 21.25
N LEU A 421 -23.06 6.12 20.28
CA LEU A 421 -23.36 5.64 18.93
C LEU A 421 -23.69 4.14 18.93
N SER A 422 -24.56 3.75 18.00
CA SER A 422 -24.83 2.34 17.72
C SER A 422 -23.87 1.87 16.64
N GLY A 423 -22.99 0.91 16.96
CA GLY A 423 -21.97 0.39 16.07
C GLY A 423 -22.29 -1.01 15.56
N LEU A 424 -22.01 -1.25 14.27
CA LEU A 424 -22.05 -2.59 13.69
C LEU A 424 -20.86 -2.76 12.75
N LEU A 425 -20.05 -3.80 12.95
CA LEU A 425 -19.06 -4.22 11.98
C LEU A 425 -19.52 -5.52 11.32
N VAL A 426 -19.54 -5.54 9.99
CA VAL A 426 -19.82 -6.73 9.18
C VAL A 426 -18.50 -7.32 8.66
N ALA A 427 -18.25 -8.59 8.97
CA ALA A 427 -17.02 -9.29 8.59
C ALA A 427 -17.26 -10.75 8.19
N ASP A 428 -16.28 -11.41 7.58
CA ASP A 428 -16.33 -12.82 7.16
C ASP A 428 -15.91 -13.83 8.24
N PHE A 429 -15.53 -13.35 9.43
CA PHE A 429 -15.03 -14.18 10.53
C PHE A 429 -15.82 -14.01 11.83
N ASP A 430 -15.87 -15.09 12.62
CA ASP A 430 -16.55 -15.13 13.91
C ASP A 430 -15.65 -14.68 15.06
N THR A 431 -14.58 -15.45 15.34
CA THR A 431 -13.70 -15.24 16.50
C THR A 431 -12.30 -14.77 16.11
N ALA A 432 -11.82 -15.09 14.92
CA ALA A 432 -10.47 -14.75 14.45
C ALA A 432 -10.45 -14.66 12.92
N PHE A 433 -9.58 -13.82 12.37
CA PHE A 433 -9.49 -13.56 10.93
C PHE A 433 -9.33 -14.85 10.12
N LYS A 434 -10.11 -14.99 9.05
CA LYS A 434 -9.95 -16.06 8.07
C LYS A 434 -8.78 -15.81 7.13
N ASN A 435 -8.44 -14.53 6.87
CA ASN A 435 -7.36 -14.15 5.97
C ASN A 435 -6.00 -14.58 6.55
N PRO A 436 -5.31 -15.56 5.94
CA PRO A 436 -4.01 -16.02 6.44
C PRO A 436 -2.87 -15.06 6.08
N TYR A 437 -3.16 -14.02 5.30
CA TYR A 437 -2.18 -13.06 4.78
C TYR A 437 -2.42 -11.63 5.27
N TYR A 438 -3.23 -11.43 6.32
CA TYR A 438 -3.62 -10.11 6.83
C TYR A 438 -2.42 -9.14 6.93
N GLN A 439 -2.54 -7.97 6.29
CA GLN A 439 -1.47 -6.98 6.18
C GLN A 439 -0.11 -7.60 5.78
N SER A 440 -0.05 -8.20 4.58
CA SER A 440 1.20 -8.67 3.99
C SER A 440 1.22 -8.48 2.47
N GLU A 441 2.41 -8.59 1.89
CA GLU A 441 2.65 -8.60 0.44
C GLU A 441 1.99 -9.78 -0.28
N PHE A 442 1.57 -10.80 0.46
CA PHE A 442 0.82 -11.94 -0.08
C PHE A 442 -0.69 -11.68 -0.04
N ASP A 443 -1.21 -10.63 0.58
CA ASP A 443 -2.64 -10.30 0.49
C ASP A 443 -2.99 -9.62 -0.86
N ASP A 444 -2.66 -10.31 -1.96
CA ASP A 444 -2.64 -9.83 -3.35
C ASP A 444 -3.85 -10.28 -4.17
N GLY A 445 -4.83 -10.94 -3.54
CA GLY A 445 -6.05 -11.43 -4.19
C GLY A 445 -5.81 -12.63 -5.11
N THR A 446 -4.59 -13.18 -5.18
CA THR A 446 -4.29 -14.34 -6.01
C THR A 446 -4.60 -15.65 -5.30
N ASN A 447 -5.23 -16.57 -6.03
CA ASN A 447 -5.47 -17.94 -5.62
C ASN A 447 -4.22 -18.77 -5.88
N THR A 448 -3.37 -19.00 -4.89
CA THR A 448 -2.25 -19.94 -5.05
C THR A 448 -2.01 -20.76 -3.80
N ILE A 449 -2.66 -21.93 -3.73
CA ILE A 449 -2.07 -23.28 -3.57
C ILE A 449 -3.21 -24.28 -3.85
N GLY A 450 -2.96 -25.23 -4.74
CA GLY A 450 -3.98 -25.94 -5.53
C GLY A 450 -5.14 -26.59 -4.78
N ALA A 451 -6.31 -26.57 -5.41
CA ALA A 451 -7.42 -27.54 -5.34
C ALA A 451 -7.94 -28.03 -3.96
N MET A 452 -7.42 -27.58 -2.80
CA MET A 452 -7.82 -28.07 -1.48
C MET A 452 -7.78 -27.03 -0.34
N LEU A 453 -7.61 -25.73 -0.61
CA LEU A 453 -7.82 -24.68 0.41
C LEU A 453 -8.91 -23.68 -0.01
N GLU A 454 -9.96 -23.58 0.82
CA GLU A 454 -11.23 -22.85 0.61
C GLU A 454 -11.14 -21.30 0.76
N VAL A 455 -10.00 -20.66 0.53
CA VAL A 455 -9.89 -19.20 0.79
C VAL A 455 -9.29 -18.45 -0.40
N CYS A 456 -10.17 -17.95 -1.25
CA CYS A 456 -9.94 -16.93 -2.29
C CYS A 456 -10.64 -15.64 -1.86
N VAL A 457 -10.20 -14.46 -2.33
CA VAL A 457 -11.09 -13.28 -2.33
C VAL A 457 -12.17 -13.54 -3.37
N CYS A 458 -13.31 -14.03 -2.93
CA CYS A 458 -14.38 -14.43 -3.84
C CYS A 458 -15.19 -13.23 -4.28
N ALA A 459 -15.25 -12.97 -5.59
CA ALA A 459 -16.17 -11.98 -6.15
C ALA A 459 -17.63 -12.23 -5.73
N ALA A 460 -18.01 -13.51 -5.52
CA ALA A 460 -19.32 -13.88 -4.96
C ALA A 460 -19.53 -13.32 -3.53
N ALA A 461 -18.53 -13.45 -2.66
CA ALA A 461 -18.59 -12.87 -1.31
C ALA A 461 -18.72 -11.34 -1.35
N ILE A 462 -17.97 -10.69 -2.23
CA ILE A 462 -18.04 -9.23 -2.44
C ILE A 462 -19.44 -8.81 -2.87
N VAL A 463 -20.02 -9.48 -3.87
CA VAL A 463 -21.38 -9.20 -4.38
C VAL A 463 -22.42 -9.39 -3.27
N ASP A 464 -22.36 -10.52 -2.56
CA ASP A 464 -23.31 -10.84 -1.50
C ASP A 464 -23.24 -9.83 -0.33
N ALA A 465 -22.02 -9.43 0.05
CA ALA A 465 -21.80 -8.38 1.04
C ALA A 465 -22.36 -7.03 0.57
N SER A 466 -22.17 -6.65 -0.71
CA SER A 466 -22.74 -5.42 -1.27
C SER A 466 -24.25 -5.39 -1.17
N LEU A 467 -24.91 -6.49 -1.51
CA LEU A 467 -26.37 -6.60 -1.45
C LEU A 467 -26.87 -6.55 0.00
N LEU A 468 -26.20 -7.26 0.90
CA LEU A 468 -26.48 -7.22 2.34
C LEU A 468 -26.38 -5.79 2.88
N LEU A 469 -25.28 -5.08 2.58
CA LEU A 469 -25.05 -3.71 3.02
C LEU A 469 -26.10 -2.76 2.45
N ALA A 470 -26.39 -2.81 1.15
CA ALA A 470 -27.39 -1.95 0.52
C ALA A 470 -28.77 -2.11 1.17
N ARG A 471 -29.24 -3.35 1.32
CA ARG A 471 -30.54 -3.66 1.94
C ARG A 471 -30.59 -3.22 3.41
N THR A 472 -29.51 -3.46 4.16
CA THR A 472 -29.39 -3.04 5.56
C THR A 472 -29.50 -1.52 5.67
N LEU A 473 -28.69 -0.79 4.90
CA LEU A 473 -28.64 0.68 4.93
C LEU A 473 -29.95 1.30 4.45
N HIS A 474 -30.59 0.75 3.42
CA HIS A 474 -31.89 1.22 2.94
C HIS A 474 -32.99 1.05 4.00
N SER A 475 -33.03 -0.12 4.65
CA SER A 475 -33.97 -0.37 5.74
C SER A 475 -33.76 0.60 6.92
N LEU A 476 -32.49 0.84 7.29
CA LEU A 476 -32.14 1.83 8.30
C LEU A 476 -32.54 3.25 7.85
N ALA A 477 -32.32 3.60 6.58
CA ALA A 477 -32.63 4.92 6.05
C ALA A 477 -34.13 5.25 6.09
N ILE A 478 -34.98 4.25 5.82
CA ILE A 478 -36.44 4.38 5.89
C ILE A 478 -36.95 4.32 7.33
N GLY A 479 -36.32 3.49 8.17
CA GLY A 479 -36.78 3.20 9.53
C GLY A 479 -37.80 2.05 9.59
N ASN A 480 -37.77 1.16 8.59
CA ASN A 480 -38.65 -0.02 8.52
C ASN A 480 -37.86 -1.25 8.07
N THR A 481 -37.81 -2.29 8.90
CA THR A 481 -37.12 -3.57 8.59
C THR A 481 -37.75 -4.31 7.41
N ALA A 482 -39.05 -4.13 7.16
CA ALA A 482 -39.74 -4.68 6.00
C ALA A 482 -39.33 -4.01 4.68
N ALA A 483 -38.69 -2.84 4.70
CA ALA A 483 -38.20 -2.17 3.49
C ALA A 483 -36.93 -2.83 2.90
N SER A 484 -36.30 -3.78 3.60
CA SER A 484 -35.12 -4.51 3.11
C SER A 484 -35.37 -5.27 1.79
N THR A 485 -36.64 -5.52 1.44
CA THR A 485 -37.07 -6.18 0.20
C THR A 485 -37.33 -5.21 -0.97
N ASN A 486 -37.35 -3.90 -0.73
CA ASN A 486 -37.80 -2.90 -1.71
C ASN A 486 -36.71 -2.36 -2.64
N ILE A 487 -35.43 -2.66 -2.37
CA ILE A 487 -34.38 -2.55 -3.39
C ILE A 487 -34.67 -3.63 -4.43
N THR A 488 -35.53 -3.28 -5.40
CA THR A 488 -35.92 -4.16 -6.49
C THR A 488 -34.75 -4.31 -7.46
N THR A 489 -33.89 -5.28 -7.18
CA THR A 489 -32.97 -5.78 -8.20
C THR A 489 -33.79 -6.56 -9.22
N SER A 490 -34.35 -5.88 -10.23
CA SER A 490 -34.81 -6.56 -11.45
C SER A 490 -33.70 -7.47 -12.00
N ASN A 491 -34.03 -8.55 -12.71
CA ASN A 491 -33.01 -9.48 -13.23
C ASN A 491 -31.92 -8.78 -14.09
N THR A 492 -32.26 -7.67 -14.73
CA THR A 492 -31.29 -6.83 -15.48
C THR A 492 -30.36 -6.04 -14.56
N THR A 493 -30.86 -5.54 -13.43
CA THR A 493 -30.04 -4.78 -12.47
C THR A 493 -29.10 -5.67 -11.66
N LEU A 494 -29.54 -6.86 -11.22
CA LEU A 494 -28.61 -7.78 -10.52
C LEU A 494 -27.45 -8.24 -11.42
N PHE A 495 -27.71 -8.45 -12.71
CA PHE A 495 -26.65 -8.75 -13.68
C PHE A 495 -25.67 -7.58 -13.83
N THR A 496 -26.16 -6.34 -13.85
CA THR A 496 -25.29 -5.15 -13.86
C THR A 496 -24.52 -4.96 -12.55
N ASP A 497 -25.08 -5.38 -11.42
CA ASP A 497 -24.45 -5.24 -10.10
C ASP A 497 -23.31 -6.24 -9.91
N ARG A 498 -23.52 -7.49 -10.32
CA ARG A 498 -22.46 -8.50 -10.40
C ARG A 498 -21.35 -8.06 -11.34
N ALA A 499 -21.71 -7.54 -12.52
CA ALA A 499 -20.74 -6.99 -13.46
C ALA A 499 -19.96 -5.81 -12.86
N LEU A 500 -20.62 -4.92 -12.13
CA LEU A 500 -19.98 -3.78 -11.47
C LEU A 500 -18.98 -4.23 -10.40
N ALA A 501 -19.37 -5.15 -9.51
CA ALA A 501 -18.48 -5.69 -8.49
C ALA A 501 -17.25 -6.36 -9.14
N ILE A 502 -17.45 -7.15 -10.20
CA ILE A 502 -16.36 -7.78 -10.96
C ILE A 502 -15.46 -6.73 -11.61
N ASN A 503 -16.02 -5.68 -12.20
CA ASN A 503 -15.25 -4.59 -12.79
C ASN A 503 -14.42 -3.85 -11.73
N LEU A 504 -14.98 -3.56 -10.55
CA LEU A 504 -14.24 -2.94 -9.45
C LEU A 504 -13.13 -3.87 -8.92
N VAL A 505 -13.39 -5.17 -8.80
CA VAL A 505 -12.35 -6.17 -8.45
C VAL A 505 -11.24 -6.15 -9.50
N TYR A 506 -11.60 -6.17 -10.78
CA TYR A 506 -10.64 -6.10 -11.87
C TYR A 506 -9.80 -4.82 -11.83
N CYS A 507 -10.38 -3.67 -11.51
CA CYS A 507 -9.67 -2.39 -11.41
C CYS A 507 -8.78 -2.27 -10.16
N LEU A 508 -9.28 -2.71 -9.00
CA LEU A 508 -8.68 -2.37 -7.70
C LEU A 508 -7.84 -3.51 -7.10
N MET A 509 -8.02 -4.76 -7.54
CA MET A 509 -7.29 -5.91 -6.98
C MET A 509 -6.26 -6.51 -7.95
N THR A 510 -6.33 -6.22 -9.26
CA THR A 510 -5.39 -6.79 -10.23
C THR A 510 -4.16 -5.90 -10.43
N GLN A 511 -3.00 -6.53 -10.68
CA GLN A 511 -1.77 -5.80 -11.00
C GLN A 511 -1.79 -5.18 -12.40
N SER A 512 -2.46 -5.87 -13.33
CA SER A 512 -2.67 -5.43 -14.70
C SER A 512 -4.10 -5.80 -15.09
N PRO A 513 -4.91 -4.85 -15.58
CA PRO A 513 -4.55 -3.46 -15.92
C PRO A 513 -4.52 -2.51 -14.71
N GLY A 514 -4.99 -2.92 -13.53
CA GLY A 514 -5.19 -2.01 -12.40
C GLY A 514 -6.15 -0.86 -12.77
N LEU A 515 -5.83 0.37 -12.37
CA LEU A 515 -6.64 1.55 -12.70
C LEU A 515 -6.57 2.00 -14.18
N GLN A 516 -5.90 1.25 -15.05
CA GLN A 516 -6.09 1.36 -16.51
C GLN A 516 -7.29 0.54 -17.01
N CYS A 517 -8.03 -0.11 -16.12
CA CYS A 517 -9.27 -0.79 -16.48
C CYS A 517 -10.27 0.18 -17.17
N PRO A 518 -11.26 -0.34 -17.92
CA PRO A 518 -12.26 0.50 -18.61
C PRO A 518 -12.98 1.47 -17.68
N LEU A 519 -13.44 1.00 -16.52
CA LEU A 519 -14.19 1.81 -15.55
C LEU A 519 -13.38 3.02 -15.04
N ALA A 520 -12.11 2.82 -14.67
CA ALA A 520 -11.28 3.90 -14.17
C ALA A 520 -10.83 4.86 -15.30
N SER A 521 -10.58 4.32 -16.50
CA SER A 521 -10.20 5.11 -17.69
C SER A 521 -11.30 6.08 -18.13
N GLU A 522 -12.56 5.79 -17.81
CA GLU A 522 -13.66 6.73 -18.04
C GLU A 522 -13.61 7.94 -17.10
N LEU A 523 -13.08 7.75 -15.89
CA LEU A 523 -13.15 8.72 -14.78
C LEU A 523 -11.84 9.49 -14.54
N MET A 524 -10.70 8.94 -14.94
CA MET A 524 -9.40 9.56 -14.72
C MET A 524 -8.32 8.97 -15.61
N THR A 525 -7.20 9.70 -15.72
CA THR A 525 -5.93 9.12 -16.15
C THR A 525 -5.10 8.80 -14.90
N PRO A 526 -4.79 7.51 -14.63
CA PRO A 526 -3.94 7.14 -13.51
C PRO A 526 -2.49 7.51 -13.79
N ASP A 527 -1.75 7.82 -12.73
CA ASP A 527 -0.29 7.85 -12.75
C ASP A 527 0.22 6.41 -12.93
N ILE A 528 1.20 6.19 -13.81
CA ILE A 528 1.69 4.87 -14.20
C ILE A 528 3.13 4.67 -13.72
N MET A 529 3.39 3.57 -13.02
CA MET A 529 4.75 3.15 -12.69
C MET A 529 5.38 2.40 -13.86
N LEU A 530 6.61 2.77 -14.23
CA LEU A 530 7.43 2.06 -15.22
C LEU A 530 8.48 1.23 -14.48
N PHE A 531 8.43 -0.08 -14.66
CA PHE A 531 9.40 -1.00 -14.08
C PHE A 531 10.63 -1.16 -14.97
N SER A 532 11.71 -1.66 -14.37
CA SER A 532 13.01 -1.87 -15.00
C SER A 532 12.98 -2.84 -16.18
N ASP A 533 12.03 -3.77 -16.19
CA ASP A 533 11.78 -4.71 -17.30
C ASP A 533 10.96 -4.08 -18.46
N GLY A 534 10.58 -2.81 -18.34
CA GLY A 534 9.77 -2.07 -19.30
C GLY A 534 8.26 -2.25 -19.12
N SER A 535 7.82 -3.03 -18.13
CA SER A 535 6.41 -3.19 -17.84
C SER A 535 5.82 -1.94 -17.17
N LEU A 536 4.54 -1.69 -17.44
CA LEU A 536 3.78 -0.57 -16.89
C LEU A 536 2.77 -1.10 -15.89
N SER A 537 2.56 -0.39 -14.78
CA SER A 537 1.49 -0.72 -13.85
C SER A 537 0.79 0.51 -13.29
N ALA A 538 -0.54 0.43 -13.27
CA ALA A 538 -1.43 1.32 -12.53
C ALA A 538 -2.13 0.55 -11.40
N ALA A 539 -1.47 -0.48 -10.87
CA ALA A 539 -2.00 -1.28 -9.78
C ALA A 539 -2.21 -0.43 -8.53
N VAL A 540 -3.32 -0.68 -7.83
CA VAL A 540 -3.62 0.00 -6.58
C VAL A 540 -2.72 -0.57 -5.48
N GLY A 541 -1.86 0.28 -4.90
CA GLY A 541 -1.18 -0.01 -3.65
C GLY A 541 -2.08 0.36 -2.46
N ALA A 542 -2.09 -0.47 -1.43
CA ALA A 542 -2.82 -0.22 -0.20
C ALA A 542 -1.97 0.49 0.87
N TYR A 543 -0.68 0.72 0.61
CA TYR A 543 0.12 1.59 1.47
C TYR A 543 -0.34 3.06 1.29
N PRO A 544 -0.63 3.81 2.37
CA PRO A 544 -1.08 5.20 2.26
C PRO A 544 -0.11 6.13 1.52
N GLY A 545 1.19 5.83 1.59
CA GLY A 545 2.26 6.67 1.08
C GLY A 545 2.65 7.78 2.06
N VAL A 546 3.31 8.81 1.53
CA VAL A 546 3.74 9.99 2.30
C VAL A 546 3.01 11.24 1.84
N LEU A 547 2.72 12.13 2.79
CA LEU A 547 2.21 13.47 2.46
C LEU A 547 3.35 14.48 2.41
N GLY A 548 3.80 14.83 1.21
CA GLY A 548 4.77 15.91 1.03
C GLY A 548 4.22 17.30 1.41
N TRP A 549 2.92 17.52 1.20
CA TRP A 549 2.24 18.77 1.53
C TRP A 549 0.74 18.53 1.78
N LEU A 550 0.08 19.50 2.41
CA LEU A 550 -1.37 19.51 2.62
C LEU A 550 -2.02 20.63 1.80
N ALA A 551 -2.91 20.27 0.87
CA ALA A 551 -3.69 21.24 0.10
C ALA A 551 -4.84 21.78 0.96
N ALA A 552 -4.61 22.88 1.70
CA ALA A 552 -5.56 23.39 2.69
C ALA A 552 -6.76 24.19 2.11
N ALA A 553 -6.72 24.63 0.85
CA ALA A 553 -7.67 25.63 0.35
C ALA A 553 -8.98 25.05 -0.22
N ASN A 554 -8.96 23.81 -0.74
CA ASN A 554 -10.15 23.21 -1.35
C ASN A 554 -10.16 21.68 -1.15
N PRO A 555 -11.06 21.15 -0.31
CA PRO A 555 -11.14 19.71 -0.04
C PRO A 555 -11.76 18.93 -1.22
N LYS A 556 -12.23 19.61 -2.28
CA LYS A 556 -12.75 19.02 -3.52
C LYS A 556 -11.76 19.13 -4.69
N ASP A 557 -10.50 19.44 -4.42
CA ASP A 557 -9.46 19.54 -5.45
C ASP A 557 -8.74 18.19 -5.67
N PRO A 558 -8.94 17.53 -6.84
CA PRO A 558 -8.28 16.27 -7.16
C PRO A 558 -6.82 16.43 -7.61
N TYR A 559 -6.31 17.66 -7.74
CA TYR A 559 -4.94 17.93 -8.15
C TYR A 559 -3.94 17.35 -7.13
N LEU A 560 -2.93 16.65 -7.67
CA LEU A 560 -1.87 15.95 -6.93
C LEU A 560 -2.36 15.03 -5.79
N LYS A 561 -3.51 14.39 -5.98
CA LYS A 561 -3.97 13.32 -5.09
C LYS A 561 -3.48 11.96 -5.62
N PRO A 562 -3.23 10.97 -4.76
CA PRO A 562 -2.86 9.62 -5.23
C PRO A 562 -3.98 8.98 -6.06
N ASN A 563 -3.62 7.95 -6.83
CA ASN A 563 -4.53 7.31 -7.79
C ASN A 563 -5.83 6.78 -7.16
N LEU A 564 -5.75 6.02 -6.06
CA LEU A 564 -6.93 5.42 -5.43
C LEU A 564 -7.89 6.48 -4.87
N PRO A 565 -7.46 7.46 -4.04
CA PRO A 565 -8.32 8.57 -3.63
C PRO A 565 -8.96 9.33 -4.80
N ARG A 566 -8.22 9.60 -5.89
CA ARG A 566 -8.77 10.24 -7.10
C ARG A 566 -9.87 9.42 -7.76
N PHE A 567 -9.64 8.11 -7.88
CA PHE A 567 -10.64 7.19 -8.41
C PHE A 567 -11.90 7.22 -7.55
N LEU A 568 -11.77 7.08 -6.23
CA LEU A 568 -12.89 7.11 -5.29
C LEU A 568 -13.64 8.45 -5.37
N PHE A 569 -12.93 9.57 -5.40
CA PHE A 569 -13.55 10.90 -5.51
C PHE A 569 -14.37 11.06 -6.79
N ASN A 570 -13.82 10.66 -7.95
CA ASN A 570 -14.53 10.74 -9.21
C ASN A 570 -15.71 9.76 -9.27
N TYR A 571 -15.51 8.53 -8.82
CA TYR A 571 -16.54 7.48 -8.82
C TYR A 571 -17.72 7.86 -7.92
N LEU A 572 -17.45 8.18 -6.64
CA LEU A 572 -18.45 8.58 -5.67
C LEU A 572 -19.15 9.87 -6.10
N GLY A 573 -18.37 10.87 -6.53
CA GLY A 573 -18.90 12.14 -7.02
C GLY A 573 -19.82 12.00 -8.22
N LEU A 574 -19.62 10.99 -9.07
CA LEU A 574 -20.50 10.70 -10.19
C LEU A 574 -21.82 10.05 -9.75
N ILE A 575 -21.75 9.03 -8.89
CA ILE A 575 -22.94 8.25 -8.50
C ILE A 575 -23.84 8.97 -7.49
N THR A 576 -23.28 9.86 -6.66
CA THR A 576 -24.05 10.61 -5.64
C THR A 576 -24.39 12.04 -6.06
N ALA A 577 -24.06 12.44 -7.29
CA ALA A 577 -24.42 13.77 -7.78
C ALA A 577 -25.94 13.95 -7.82
N VAL A 578 -26.41 15.13 -7.43
CA VAL A 578 -27.82 15.50 -7.57
C VAL A 578 -28.16 15.60 -9.07
N PRO A 579 -29.26 14.98 -9.53
CA PRO A 579 -29.69 15.13 -10.92
C PRO A 579 -29.96 16.60 -11.29
N PRO A 580 -29.67 17.03 -12.52
CA PRO A 580 -29.99 18.38 -12.97
C PRO A 580 -31.49 18.65 -12.84
N SER A 581 -31.89 19.76 -12.21
CA SER A 581 -33.30 20.13 -12.12
C SER A 581 -33.85 20.52 -13.50
N ASN A 582 -34.96 19.95 -13.96
CA ASN A 582 -35.63 20.35 -15.22
C ASN A 582 -36.18 21.80 -15.23
N THR A 583 -36.06 22.53 -14.13
CA THR A 583 -36.36 23.96 -14.09
C THR A 583 -35.29 24.72 -14.84
N SER A 584 -35.69 25.62 -15.75
CA SER A 584 -34.86 26.51 -16.59
C SER A 584 -33.89 27.45 -15.85
N ASN A 585 -33.65 27.21 -14.56
CA ASN A 585 -32.72 27.87 -13.65
C ASN A 585 -31.63 26.90 -13.15
N THR A 586 -31.27 25.85 -13.90
CA THR A 586 -30.00 25.16 -13.65
C THR A 586 -28.89 26.20 -13.72
N SER A 587 -28.21 26.47 -12.60
CA SER A 587 -27.01 27.32 -12.65
C SER A 587 -26.10 26.77 -13.74
N SER A 588 -25.57 27.64 -14.60
CA SER A 588 -24.79 27.31 -15.81
C SER A 588 -23.58 26.39 -15.60
N TRP A 589 -23.28 26.03 -14.35
CA TRP A 589 -22.14 25.23 -13.95
C TRP A 589 -22.43 23.73 -13.90
N ASP A 590 -23.65 23.25 -13.66
CA ASP A 590 -23.87 21.79 -13.63
C ASP A 590 -23.68 21.19 -15.03
N GLY A 591 -22.76 20.22 -15.14
CA GLY A 591 -22.34 19.64 -16.42
C GLY A 591 -21.31 20.45 -17.20
N ALA A 592 -20.96 21.67 -16.77
CA ALA A 592 -19.95 22.50 -17.40
C ALA A 592 -18.56 21.84 -17.33
N LEU A 593 -17.74 22.05 -18.37
CA LEU A 593 -16.38 21.52 -18.43
C LEU A 593 -15.51 22.17 -17.35
N CYS A 594 -14.76 21.36 -16.63
CA CYS A 594 -13.92 21.81 -15.54
C CYS A 594 -12.50 21.23 -15.58
N ASP A 595 -11.59 22.01 -15.02
CA ASP A 595 -10.19 21.66 -14.76
C ASP A 595 -9.80 22.31 -13.42
N PRO A 596 -9.25 21.56 -12.45
CA PRO A 596 -8.79 22.10 -11.17
C PRO A 596 -7.81 23.29 -11.28
N GLY A 597 -7.08 23.41 -12.39
CA GLY A 597 -6.14 24.51 -12.64
C GLY A 597 -6.78 25.81 -13.11
N VAL A 598 -7.81 25.74 -13.96
CA VAL A 598 -8.33 26.91 -14.71
C VAL A 598 -9.84 27.07 -14.52
N ASN A 599 -10.62 26.09 -15.00
CA ASN A 599 -12.08 26.13 -14.94
C ASN A 599 -12.58 25.47 -13.65
N ARG A 600 -12.29 26.12 -12.51
CA ARG A 600 -12.65 25.61 -11.19
C ARG A 600 -14.16 25.70 -10.97
N CYS A 601 -14.75 24.59 -10.56
CA CYS A 601 -16.15 24.56 -10.16
C CYS A 601 -16.35 25.42 -8.90
N PRO A 602 -17.32 26.36 -8.89
CA PRO A 602 -17.67 27.07 -7.67
C PRO A 602 -18.37 26.13 -6.69
N LEU A 603 -18.29 26.42 -5.39
CA LEU A 603 -19.12 25.72 -4.41
C LEU A 603 -20.62 25.92 -4.75
N PRO A 604 -21.47 24.88 -4.59
CA PRO A 604 -21.21 23.57 -3.99
C PRO A 604 -20.63 22.50 -4.95
N TYR A 605 -20.37 22.84 -6.20
CA TYR A 605 -19.96 21.90 -7.26
C TYR A 605 -18.55 21.34 -7.07
N ALA A 606 -18.36 20.09 -7.49
CA ALA A 606 -17.06 19.41 -7.55
C ALA A 606 -16.69 19.11 -9.01
N CYS A 607 -15.40 19.15 -9.37
CA CYS A 607 -14.94 18.76 -10.69
C CYS A 607 -14.75 17.25 -10.78
N ILE A 608 -15.73 16.55 -11.37
CA ILE A 608 -15.79 15.08 -11.42
C ILE A 608 -15.38 14.57 -12.81
N GLY A 609 -14.56 13.52 -12.85
CA GLY A 609 -14.15 12.87 -14.10
C GLY A 609 -12.97 13.55 -14.81
N TRP A 610 -12.22 14.40 -14.12
CA TRP A 610 -11.09 15.12 -14.72
C TRP A 610 -9.90 14.21 -15.01
N ARG A 611 -9.44 14.21 -16.27
CA ARG A 611 -8.26 13.47 -16.73
C ARG A 611 -7.06 14.41 -16.82
N TYR A 612 -6.03 14.09 -16.04
CA TYR A 612 -4.86 14.95 -15.87
C TYR A 612 -4.23 15.33 -17.21
N GLY A 613 -3.95 16.63 -17.40
CA GLY A 613 -3.20 17.14 -18.56
C GLY A 613 -3.96 17.20 -19.89
N SER A 614 -5.24 16.81 -19.94
CA SER A 614 -6.04 16.90 -21.17
C SER A 614 -6.58 18.32 -21.39
N LYS A 615 -6.25 18.92 -22.54
CA LYS A 615 -6.92 20.14 -23.05
C LYS A 615 -8.10 19.82 -23.97
N ASP A 616 -8.28 18.55 -24.33
CA ASP A 616 -9.45 18.08 -25.07
C ASP A 616 -10.68 18.15 -24.14
N PRO A 617 -11.79 18.79 -24.56
CA PRO A 617 -13.07 18.74 -23.87
C PRO A 617 -13.51 17.34 -23.43
N ALA A 618 -13.14 16.28 -24.17
CA ALA A 618 -13.44 14.89 -23.82
C ALA A 618 -12.67 14.37 -22.59
N GLY A 619 -11.51 14.96 -22.27
CA GLY A 619 -10.72 14.63 -21.08
C GLY A 619 -10.87 15.64 -19.92
N MET A 620 -11.63 16.72 -20.12
CA MET A 620 -11.97 17.63 -19.03
C MET A 620 -13.02 16.99 -18.11
N GLY A 621 -13.00 17.37 -16.83
CA GLY A 621 -14.03 16.96 -15.90
C GLY A 621 -15.35 17.70 -16.16
N ARG A 622 -16.38 17.35 -15.40
CA ARG A 622 -17.64 18.09 -15.34
C ARG A 622 -17.94 18.54 -13.93
N CYS A 623 -18.38 19.78 -13.78
CA CYS A 623 -18.90 20.26 -12.51
C CYS A 623 -20.19 19.49 -12.16
N ARG A 624 -20.23 18.90 -10.98
CA ARG A 624 -21.38 18.14 -10.46
C ARG A 624 -21.74 18.62 -9.07
N ASN A 625 -23.03 18.76 -8.80
CA ASN A 625 -23.51 19.09 -7.46
C ASN A 625 -23.44 17.83 -6.58
N THR A 626 -22.37 17.71 -5.79
CA THR A 626 -22.13 16.55 -4.92
C THR A 626 -21.45 16.97 -3.63
N THR A 627 -21.65 16.21 -2.57
CA THR A 627 -20.95 16.38 -1.29
C THR A 627 -19.65 15.60 -1.20
N THR A 628 -19.28 14.86 -2.25
CA THR A 628 -18.01 14.15 -2.29
C THR A 628 -16.84 15.08 -2.02
N SER A 629 -16.02 14.72 -1.05
CA SER A 629 -14.90 15.53 -0.57
C SER A 629 -13.74 14.64 -0.14
N PHE A 630 -12.52 15.12 -0.34
CA PHE A 630 -11.34 14.53 0.28
C PHE A 630 -11.30 14.89 1.77
N VAL A 631 -10.73 13.99 2.57
CA VAL A 631 -10.37 14.24 3.97
C VAL A 631 -8.93 13.75 4.19
N PRO A 632 -8.03 14.56 4.76
CA PRO A 632 -6.65 14.13 4.95
C PRO A 632 -6.55 13.11 6.09
N ALA A 633 -5.59 12.19 5.97
CA ALA A 633 -5.24 11.23 6.99
C ALA A 633 -3.74 11.34 7.30
N TYR A 634 -3.43 11.85 8.47
CA TYR A 634 -2.08 11.96 9.03
C TYR A 634 -2.18 12.13 10.55
N SER A 635 -1.07 11.93 11.27
CA SER A 635 -1.02 12.05 12.73
C SER A 635 -1.62 13.37 13.22
N THR A 636 -2.49 13.32 14.22
CA THR A 636 -3.10 14.51 14.84
C THR A 636 -2.07 15.37 15.58
N ARG A 637 -0.85 14.85 15.80
CA ARG A 637 0.30 15.58 16.37
C ARG A 637 1.09 16.38 15.34
N LEU A 638 0.60 16.49 14.12
CA LEU A 638 1.23 17.26 13.05
C LEU A 638 0.36 18.42 12.58
N SER A 639 1.03 19.44 12.07
CA SER A 639 0.42 20.54 11.32
C SER A 639 1.26 20.85 10.09
N TYR A 640 0.61 21.16 8.97
CA TYR A 640 1.27 21.69 7.79
C TYR A 640 1.00 23.19 7.67
N GLY A 641 2.05 24.00 7.59
CA GLY A 641 1.89 25.45 7.60
C GLY A 641 3.19 26.18 7.32
N LYS A 642 3.11 27.52 7.30
CA LYS A 642 4.30 28.36 7.17
C LYS A 642 5.08 28.36 8.48
N VAL A 643 6.29 27.83 8.45
CA VAL A 643 7.25 27.87 9.56
C VAL A 643 8.46 28.68 9.11
N GLY A 644 8.60 29.89 9.65
CA GLY A 644 9.54 30.87 9.10
C GLY A 644 9.08 31.35 7.72
N GLN A 645 9.89 31.13 6.68
CA GLN A 645 9.55 31.48 5.29
C GLN A 645 9.07 30.30 4.44
N TRP A 646 9.11 29.07 4.97
CA TRP A 646 8.87 27.86 4.20
C TRP A 646 7.59 27.16 4.66
N TRP A 647 6.86 26.58 3.73
CA TRP A 647 5.77 25.65 4.03
C TRP A 647 6.37 24.28 4.34
N ARG A 648 6.10 23.76 5.53
CA ARG A 648 6.58 22.44 5.94
C ARG A 648 5.71 21.84 7.03
N TRP A 649 5.91 20.55 7.26
CA TRP A 649 5.37 19.86 8.42
C TRP A 649 6.09 20.29 9.69
N SER A 650 5.33 20.40 10.78
CA SER A 650 5.87 20.60 12.12
C SER A 650 5.07 19.78 13.12
N VAL A 651 5.75 19.36 14.19
CA VAL A 651 5.10 18.76 15.35
C VAL A 651 4.25 19.81 16.05
N SER A 652 3.03 19.43 16.41
CA SER A 652 2.02 20.29 17.03
C SER A 652 1.39 19.57 18.21
N SER A 653 1.12 20.32 19.28
CA SER A 653 0.39 19.86 20.46
C SER A 653 -1.09 20.26 20.42
N ALA A 654 -1.59 20.78 19.30
CA ALA A 654 -2.96 21.32 19.19
C ALA A 654 -4.05 20.27 19.53
N SER A 655 -3.79 19.00 19.22
CA SER A 655 -4.70 17.89 19.50
C SER A 655 -4.56 17.32 20.92
N ALA A 656 -3.55 17.70 21.71
CA ALA A 656 -3.19 17.01 22.95
C ALA A 656 -4.31 17.02 24.00
N SER A 657 -5.02 18.14 24.15
CA SER A 657 -6.15 18.26 25.08
C SER A 657 -7.33 17.38 24.65
N TRP A 658 -7.62 17.34 23.34
CA TRP A 658 -8.65 16.49 22.75
C TRP A 658 -8.28 15.01 22.90
N GLU A 659 -7.03 14.65 22.62
CA GLU A 659 -6.53 13.29 22.79
C GLU A 659 -6.65 12.81 24.24
N ALA A 660 -6.26 13.65 25.20
CA ALA A 660 -6.38 13.37 26.62
C ALA A 660 -7.84 13.21 27.07
N ALA A 661 -8.75 14.07 26.59
CA ALA A 661 -10.17 14.03 26.94
C ALA A 661 -10.83 12.69 26.57
N TYR A 662 -10.42 12.09 25.45
CA TYR A 662 -10.93 10.80 24.98
C TYR A 662 -9.99 9.62 25.27
N GLN A 663 -8.99 9.83 26.14
CA GLN A 663 -8.05 8.80 26.59
C GLN A 663 -7.39 8.04 25.43
N TRP A 664 -7.00 8.78 24.39
CA TRP A 664 -6.26 8.20 23.27
C TRP A 664 -4.90 7.69 23.74
N PRO A 665 -4.44 6.51 23.27
CA PRO A 665 -3.06 6.11 23.43
C PRO A 665 -2.11 7.15 22.82
N PRO A 666 -0.84 7.19 23.28
CA PRO A 666 0.17 8.06 22.69
C PRO A 666 0.25 7.82 21.18
N ASP A 667 0.00 8.88 20.39
CA ASP A 667 0.04 8.79 18.93
C ASP A 667 1.48 8.48 18.47
N PRO A 668 1.69 7.35 17.75
CA PRO A 668 3.00 6.91 17.32
C PRO A 668 3.69 7.90 16.40
N LEU A 669 2.97 8.80 15.72
CA LEU A 669 3.50 9.76 14.74
C LEU A 669 4.34 9.03 13.68
N TRP A 670 3.66 8.30 12.80
CA TRP A 670 4.29 7.56 11.70
C TRP A 670 4.88 8.51 10.65
N ALA A 671 6.15 8.32 10.34
CA ALA A 671 6.86 9.04 9.28
C ALA A 671 7.76 8.08 8.50
N GLU A 672 7.91 8.29 7.21
CA GLU A 672 8.79 7.51 6.34
C GLU A 672 10.07 8.30 6.08
N SER A 673 11.22 7.63 6.20
CA SER A 673 12.52 8.24 5.93
C SER A 673 12.59 8.77 4.49
N ASN A 674 13.26 9.90 4.27
CA ASN A 674 13.60 10.31 2.92
C ASN A 674 14.67 9.38 2.34
N TRP A 675 14.63 9.20 1.02
CA TRP A 675 15.69 8.56 0.23
C TRP A 675 15.82 9.26 -1.14
N PRO A 676 17.01 9.25 -1.77
CA PRO A 676 17.24 9.85 -3.08
C PRO A 676 16.45 9.19 -4.20
N GLU A 677 16.20 9.96 -5.28
CA GLU A 677 15.64 9.41 -6.52
C GLU A 677 16.47 8.23 -7.04
N LYS A 678 15.78 7.26 -7.65
CA LYS A 678 16.37 6.01 -8.22
C LYS A 678 16.95 5.04 -7.17
N THR A 679 16.71 5.30 -5.89
CA THR A 679 16.89 4.35 -4.81
C THR A 679 15.53 4.09 -4.16
N PRO A 680 15.32 2.96 -3.45
CA PRO A 680 16.25 1.86 -3.20
C PRO A 680 16.66 1.05 -4.46
N LYS A 681 17.92 0.59 -4.54
CA LYS A 681 18.43 -0.28 -5.62
C LYS A 681 19.15 -1.54 -5.11
N LEU A 682 18.98 -2.66 -5.83
CA LEU A 682 19.72 -3.92 -5.62
C LEU A 682 20.53 -4.29 -6.86
N THR A 683 21.77 -4.75 -6.68
CA THR A 683 22.63 -5.24 -7.77
C THR A 683 23.32 -6.55 -7.40
N ILE A 684 23.31 -7.53 -8.29
CA ILE A 684 23.98 -8.82 -8.12
C ILE A 684 25.09 -8.97 -9.17
N PHE A 685 26.32 -9.28 -8.74
CA PHE A 685 27.51 -9.39 -9.60
C PHE A 685 28.54 -10.38 -9.02
N GLN A 686 29.61 -10.65 -9.76
CA GLN A 686 30.76 -11.42 -9.26
C GLN A 686 31.87 -10.46 -8.84
N GLU A 687 32.34 -10.61 -7.61
CA GLU A 687 33.51 -9.93 -7.07
C GLU A 687 34.74 -10.82 -7.22
N GLU A 688 35.84 -10.27 -7.72
CA GLU A 688 37.11 -11.01 -7.82
C GLU A 688 37.70 -11.31 -6.44
N ALA A 689 38.51 -12.37 -6.34
CA ALA A 689 39.24 -12.66 -5.12
C ALA A 689 40.20 -11.51 -4.76
N ASP A 690 40.29 -11.16 -3.48
CA ASP A 690 41.20 -10.13 -2.97
C ASP A 690 42.65 -10.37 -3.43
N THR A 691 43.08 -11.63 -3.45
CA THR A 691 44.40 -12.04 -3.95
C THR A 691 44.61 -11.66 -5.41
N THR A 692 43.58 -11.86 -6.24
CA THR A 692 43.64 -11.52 -7.67
C THR A 692 43.72 -10.01 -7.85
N GLN A 693 42.91 -9.23 -7.12
CA GLN A 693 42.95 -7.77 -7.17
C GLN A 693 44.33 -7.23 -6.78
N VAL A 694 44.93 -7.76 -5.71
CA VAL A 694 46.28 -7.38 -5.27
C VAL A 694 47.33 -7.74 -6.32
N ILE A 695 47.28 -8.94 -6.90
CA ILE A 695 48.20 -9.34 -7.97
C ILE A 695 48.07 -8.42 -9.17
N THR A 696 46.84 -8.13 -9.61
CA THR A 696 46.56 -7.23 -10.73
C THR A 696 47.12 -5.83 -10.46
N LEU A 697 46.94 -5.30 -9.26
CA LEU A 697 47.50 -4.00 -8.85
C LEU A 697 49.03 -4.01 -8.90
N VAL A 698 49.67 -5.03 -8.32
CA VAL A 698 51.14 -5.14 -8.28
C VAL A 698 51.72 -5.25 -9.69
N VAL A 699 51.13 -6.09 -10.54
CA VAL A 699 51.54 -6.23 -11.94
C VAL A 699 51.37 -4.90 -12.69
N GLY A 700 50.24 -4.21 -12.50
CA GLY A 700 49.99 -2.90 -13.10
C GLY A 700 51.01 -1.84 -12.67
N LEU A 701 51.37 -1.80 -11.39
CA LEU A 701 52.39 -0.88 -10.86
C LEU A 701 53.78 -1.20 -11.44
N LEU A 702 54.16 -2.48 -11.52
CA LEU A 702 55.43 -2.90 -12.11
C LEU A 702 55.52 -2.55 -13.61
N LEU A 703 54.46 -2.78 -14.37
CA LEU A 703 54.38 -2.41 -15.79
C LEU A 703 54.47 -0.89 -15.98
N THR A 704 53.82 -0.12 -15.11
CA THR A 704 53.86 1.35 -15.17
C THR A 704 55.27 1.86 -14.87
N ALA A 705 55.91 1.36 -13.81
CA ALA A 705 57.26 1.75 -13.42
C ALA A 705 58.30 1.38 -14.48
N THR A 706 58.21 0.18 -15.05
CA THR A 706 59.11 -0.26 -16.14
C THR A 706 58.91 0.57 -17.40
N THR A 707 57.67 0.85 -17.81
CA THR A 707 57.38 1.72 -18.96
C THR A 707 57.90 3.14 -18.76
N ALA A 708 57.77 3.69 -17.55
CA ALA A 708 58.32 5.01 -17.22
C ALA A 708 59.85 5.02 -17.28
N ALA A 709 60.52 3.98 -16.76
CA ALA A 709 61.98 3.84 -16.83
C ALA A 709 62.49 3.69 -18.27
N VAL A 710 61.82 2.87 -19.09
CA VAL A 710 62.13 2.71 -20.52
C VAL A 710 61.92 4.01 -21.28
N SER A 711 60.84 4.74 -21.02
CA SER A 711 60.57 6.03 -21.66
C SER A 711 61.59 7.09 -21.25
N TRP A 712 61.94 7.17 -19.96
CA TRP A 712 62.95 8.10 -19.45
C TRP A 712 64.34 7.84 -20.03
N THR A 713 64.76 6.57 -20.09
CA THR A 713 66.02 6.18 -20.72
C THR A 713 66.02 6.47 -22.23
N GLY A 714 64.89 6.24 -22.91
CA GLY A 714 64.70 6.61 -24.32
C GLY A 714 64.87 8.12 -24.57
N VAL A 715 64.23 8.96 -23.75
CA VAL A 715 64.38 10.43 -23.81
C VAL A 715 65.84 10.83 -23.58
N LYS A 716 66.49 10.27 -22.56
CA LYS A 716 67.91 10.55 -22.27
C LYS A 716 68.84 10.16 -23.42
N MET A 717 68.58 9.05 -24.11
CA MET A 717 69.36 8.64 -25.28
C MET A 717 69.13 9.58 -26.47
N PHE A 718 67.88 10.03 -26.70
CA PHE A 718 67.56 11.00 -27.74
C PHE A 718 68.20 12.37 -27.49
N GLU A 719 68.12 12.88 -26.25
CA GLU A 719 68.82 14.10 -25.82
C GLU A 719 70.33 14.02 -26.04
N ARG A 720 70.94 12.85 -25.79
CA ARG A 720 72.36 12.63 -26.08
C ARG A 720 72.66 12.62 -27.57
N HIS A 721 71.78 12.06 -28.39
CA HIS A 721 71.98 11.99 -29.84
C HIS A 721 71.88 13.38 -30.50
N LEU A 722 70.96 14.24 -30.03
CA LEU A 722 70.82 15.65 -30.45
C LEU A 722 71.97 16.57 -30.01
N LYS A 723 72.84 16.12 -29.09
CA LYS A 723 74.05 16.87 -28.69
C LYS A 723 75.30 16.45 -29.46
N ILE A 724 75.23 15.34 -30.20
CA ILE A 724 76.36 14.75 -30.94
C ILE A 724 76.24 15.05 -32.46
N HIS A 725 75.04 15.39 -32.93
CA HIS A 725 74.78 16.04 -34.21
C HIS A 725 74.42 17.50 -33.96
#